data_AF-A0A480ASH2-F1
#
_entry.id   AF-A0A480ASH2-F1
#
_cell.length_a   1.000
_cell.length_b   1.000
_cell.length_c   1.000
_cell.angle_alpha   90.00
_cell.angle_beta   90.00
_cell.angle_gamma   90.00
#
_symmetry.space_group_name_H-M   'P 1'
#
loop_
_entity.id
_entity.type
_entity.pdbx_description
1 polymer ?
#
loop_
_entity_poly.entity_id
_entity_poly.type
_entity_poly.pdbx_seq_one_letter_code
_entity_poly.pdbx_strand_id
1 'polypeptide(L)'
;MVDSVSVFFSYSHKDEELRNALDVHLAPLRRDRLIAAWHDRKISAGTEWDAAIQSKLRAADIIVLLLSPDYLASDYCAVHEIPAALARHAAGEAVVIPVVLRTFTWSASPVAHLQSLPRDKKAINGWADRDEAYVIVAEGIREEAMRVLELRRQQALQRDAARERYQTKVLEMLSDGRISPVERDTLDELRDDLKLTPAEARAIEAKAAEPLTKYSEDLERYKRTLLKVIDEEYPIGEQLREDLKLRRRDLGLKDEDADRVEAPILAEAEARHQRAREAVAAAPVVPPAPPAPPAPPVPAAPPMAAAPPVPQVPPAAAALPEPPPAPAPLPPADLDDIFGILDAPVPAPAPVAAEQEDLLADVDVVEVVATVLAECGHGGDLHVAPKIPAAKLDRARRSCNVPSDEPVLGLLDLTVFGSASDALLIGPIGIDYHHDHGDTKDFHLQWSDMVLMAQCGEVFTVKDKTQVVAPNGTVLYVPCSVATSDLATLLTSILQRLIDAADAAASVPEAPPAAQSVHAGPVIVAPAGAQAQEQAVWSHLLADMKADLNDSISRLLYDRSVGSELRVFALAGDARADLLCAFVGDSGDLLVAVWGNKELPQVLSLAHPARKRLTDELGFQVLTGQGLAFARGFGPAGEADVDEVVALLADLIFSVFDLPRGGLAVSWELPAV
;
A
#
# COMPACT_ATOMS: atom_id res chain seq x y z
N MET A 1 -0.44 1.94 -8.63
CA MET A 1 -0.60 0.81 -9.57
C MET A 1 0.78 0.37 -10.00
N VAL A 2 1.15 -0.90 -9.80
CA VAL A 2 2.42 -1.42 -10.34
C VAL A 2 2.16 -1.72 -11.82
N ASP A 3 2.76 -0.94 -12.71
CA ASP A 3 2.62 -1.13 -14.15
C ASP A 3 3.27 -2.46 -14.56
N SER A 4 2.47 -3.46 -14.91
CA SER A 4 2.93 -4.74 -15.47
C SER A 4 3.82 -4.51 -16.70
N VAL A 5 4.81 -5.37 -16.94
CA VAL A 5 5.68 -5.29 -18.12
C VAL A 5 4.94 -5.78 -19.35
N SER A 6 4.83 -4.95 -20.38
CA SER A 6 4.15 -5.33 -21.62
C SER A 6 5.04 -6.21 -22.48
N VAL A 7 4.57 -7.41 -22.81
CA VAL A 7 5.33 -8.41 -23.59
C VAL A 7 4.62 -8.70 -24.91
N PHE A 8 5.31 -8.51 -26.01
CA PHE A 8 4.80 -8.79 -27.36
C PHE A 8 5.46 -10.03 -27.93
N PHE A 9 4.66 -10.99 -28.41
CA PHE A 9 5.15 -12.20 -29.06
C PHE A 9 5.00 -12.09 -30.57
N SER A 10 6.13 -12.12 -31.29
CA SER A 10 6.17 -12.24 -32.75
C SER A 10 6.50 -13.68 -33.14
N TYR A 11 5.67 -14.28 -34.00
CA TYR A 11 5.78 -15.69 -34.37
C TYR A 11 5.10 -15.98 -35.72
N SER A 12 5.43 -17.11 -36.33
CA SER A 12 4.72 -17.59 -37.52
C SER A 12 3.46 -18.32 -37.10
N HIS A 13 2.35 -18.15 -37.82
CA HIS A 13 1.09 -18.87 -37.54
C HIS A 13 1.28 -20.40 -37.60
N LYS A 14 2.27 -20.88 -38.35
CA LYS A 14 2.62 -22.31 -38.41
C LYS A 14 3.25 -22.85 -37.11
N ASP A 15 3.66 -21.97 -36.20
CA ASP A 15 4.25 -22.31 -34.90
C ASP A 15 3.26 -22.05 -33.74
N GLU A 16 1.97 -21.88 -34.03
CA GLU A 16 0.94 -21.55 -33.04
C GLU A 16 0.86 -22.57 -31.89
N GLU A 17 1.02 -23.87 -32.18
CA GLU A 17 1.02 -24.91 -31.16
C GLU A 17 2.16 -24.73 -30.14
N LEU A 18 3.37 -24.41 -30.62
CA LEU A 18 4.53 -24.18 -29.76
C LEU A 18 4.40 -22.88 -28.95
N ARG A 19 3.75 -21.86 -29.52
CA ARG A 19 3.43 -20.61 -28.82
C ARG A 19 2.38 -20.82 -27.74
N ASN A 20 1.33 -21.59 -28.02
CA ASN A 20 0.28 -21.92 -27.05
C ASN A 20 0.86 -22.66 -25.85
N ALA A 21 1.76 -23.63 -26.09
CA ALA A 21 2.46 -24.32 -25.01
C ALA A 21 3.30 -23.35 -24.15
N LEU A 22 4.05 -22.45 -24.77
CA LEU A 22 4.78 -21.40 -24.03
C LEU A 22 3.84 -20.50 -23.21
N ASP A 23 2.67 -20.13 -23.75
CA ASP A 23 1.70 -19.30 -23.04
C ASP A 23 1.19 -19.94 -21.74
N VAL A 24 1.07 -21.27 -21.71
CA VAL A 24 0.73 -22.03 -20.48
C VAL A 24 1.82 -21.86 -19.43
N HIS A 25 3.09 -22.01 -19.81
CA HIS A 25 4.24 -21.82 -18.92
C HIS A 25 4.42 -20.38 -18.44
N LEU A 26 3.88 -19.40 -19.17
CA LEU A 26 3.86 -17.99 -18.78
C LEU A 26 2.64 -17.62 -17.91
N ALA A 27 1.71 -18.55 -17.65
CA ALA A 27 0.53 -18.30 -16.83
C ALA A 27 0.85 -17.78 -15.41
N PRO A 28 1.86 -18.30 -14.68
CA PRO A 28 2.24 -17.76 -13.37
C PRO A 28 2.62 -16.28 -13.44
N LEU A 29 3.51 -15.91 -14.38
CA LEU A 29 3.97 -14.52 -14.54
C LEU A 29 2.83 -13.54 -14.88
N ARG A 30 1.78 -14.01 -15.54
CA ARG A 30 0.58 -13.21 -15.84
C ARG A 30 -0.33 -13.09 -14.62
N ARG A 31 -0.50 -14.16 -13.85
CA ARG A 31 -1.28 -14.16 -12.60
C ARG A 31 -0.68 -13.21 -11.57
N ASP A 32 0.64 -13.22 -11.46
CA ASP A 32 1.40 -12.31 -10.58
C ASP A 32 1.42 -10.86 -11.10
N ARG A 33 0.78 -10.60 -12.26
CA ARG A 33 0.78 -9.31 -12.96
C ARG A 33 2.17 -8.77 -13.28
N LEU A 34 3.19 -9.63 -13.28
CA LEU A 34 4.54 -9.27 -13.69
C LEU A 34 4.57 -8.89 -15.17
N ILE A 35 3.85 -9.66 -16.00
CA ILE A 35 3.80 -9.43 -17.44
C ILE A 35 2.36 -9.32 -17.97
N ALA A 36 2.19 -8.46 -18.98
CA ALA A 36 1.01 -8.36 -19.81
C ALA A 36 1.34 -8.87 -21.23
N ALA A 37 1.07 -10.15 -21.48
CA ALA A 37 1.37 -10.80 -22.76
C ALA A 37 0.36 -10.46 -23.87
N TRP A 38 0.85 -10.11 -25.06
CA TRP A 38 0.04 -9.83 -26.25
C TRP A 38 0.58 -10.56 -27.50
N HIS A 39 -0.34 -11.00 -28.37
CA HIS A 39 -0.06 -11.60 -29.68
C HIS A 39 -1.19 -11.29 -30.67
N ASP A 40 -0.93 -11.46 -31.97
CA ASP A 40 -1.83 -11.13 -33.08
C ASP A 40 -3.23 -11.78 -33.03
N ARG A 41 -3.38 -13.00 -32.50
CA ARG A 41 -4.69 -13.65 -32.31
C ARG A 41 -5.62 -12.91 -31.32
N LYS A 42 -5.14 -11.88 -30.61
CA LYS A 42 -5.96 -11.00 -29.75
C LYS A 42 -6.58 -9.82 -30.51
N ILE A 43 -6.40 -9.74 -31.83
CA ILE A 43 -7.02 -8.69 -32.66
C ILE A 43 -8.48 -9.06 -32.92
N SER A 44 -9.40 -8.17 -32.54
CA SER A 44 -10.85 -8.35 -32.78
C SER A 44 -11.18 -8.30 -34.26
N ALA A 45 -12.15 -9.13 -34.69
CA ALA A 45 -12.64 -9.15 -36.06
C ALA A 45 -13.07 -7.74 -36.51
N GLY A 46 -12.62 -7.32 -37.70
CA GLY A 46 -12.88 -5.98 -38.25
C GLY A 46 -11.82 -4.92 -37.91
N THR A 47 -10.82 -5.24 -37.08
CA THR A 47 -9.68 -4.34 -36.81
C THR A 47 -8.63 -4.43 -37.92
N GLU A 48 -8.08 -3.30 -38.36
CA GLU A 48 -6.91 -3.27 -39.26
C GLU A 48 -5.69 -3.90 -38.56
N TRP A 49 -5.36 -5.12 -38.98
CA TRP A 49 -4.43 -6.00 -38.27
C TRP A 49 -3.01 -5.41 -38.21
N ASP A 50 -2.52 -4.83 -39.31
CA ASP A 50 -1.17 -4.26 -39.40
C ASP A 50 -1.00 -3.07 -38.44
N ALA A 51 -1.99 -2.17 -38.40
CA ALA A 51 -1.99 -1.02 -37.50
C ALA A 51 -2.01 -1.46 -36.01
N ALA A 52 -2.77 -2.51 -35.69
CA ALA A 52 -2.85 -3.06 -34.34
C ALA A 52 -1.53 -3.71 -33.90
N ILE A 53 -0.91 -4.53 -34.77
CA ILE A 53 0.39 -5.16 -34.54
C ILE A 53 1.46 -4.08 -34.32
N GLN A 54 1.54 -3.11 -35.22
CA GLN A 54 2.52 -2.02 -35.12
C GLN A 54 2.33 -1.18 -33.86
N SER A 55 1.09 -0.92 -33.46
CA SER A 55 0.81 -0.21 -32.21
C SER A 55 1.27 -0.99 -30.98
N LYS A 56 1.05 -2.31 -30.96
CA LYS A 56 1.44 -3.16 -29.82
C LYS A 56 2.94 -3.41 -29.79
N LEU A 57 3.57 -3.59 -30.95
CA LEU A 57 5.01 -3.66 -31.09
C LEU A 57 5.69 -2.37 -30.61
N ARG A 58 5.11 -1.18 -30.85
CA ARG A 58 5.63 0.11 -30.35
C ARG A 58 5.40 0.35 -28.87
N ALA A 59 4.37 -0.25 -28.29
CA ALA A 59 4.04 -0.09 -26.87
C ALA A 59 4.78 -1.10 -25.98
N ALA A 60 5.24 -2.21 -26.55
CA ALA A 60 5.87 -3.30 -25.81
C ALA A 60 7.19 -2.89 -25.14
N ASP A 61 7.40 -3.39 -23.93
CA ASP A 61 8.65 -3.28 -23.18
C ASP A 61 9.61 -4.42 -23.51
N ILE A 62 9.04 -5.61 -23.69
CA ILE A 62 9.77 -6.80 -24.10
C ILE A 62 9.13 -7.32 -25.39
N ILE A 63 9.97 -7.58 -26.38
CA ILE A 63 9.59 -8.15 -27.67
C ILE A 63 10.23 -9.53 -27.78
N VAL A 64 9.41 -10.57 -27.69
CA VAL A 64 9.83 -11.96 -27.79
C VAL A 64 9.68 -12.43 -29.23
N LEU A 65 10.79 -12.79 -29.88
CA LEU A 65 10.82 -13.28 -31.25
C LEU A 65 10.89 -14.81 -31.24
N LEU A 66 9.80 -15.48 -31.57
CA LEU A 66 9.71 -16.94 -31.60
C LEU A 66 10.26 -17.47 -32.93
N LEU A 67 11.56 -17.77 -32.96
CA LEU A 67 12.30 -18.09 -34.16
C LEU A 67 12.10 -19.53 -34.63
N SER A 68 11.82 -19.65 -35.92
CA SER A 68 11.69 -20.90 -36.66
C SER A 68 12.04 -20.70 -38.14
N PRO A 69 12.24 -21.78 -38.92
CA PRO A 69 12.40 -21.67 -40.36
C PRO A 69 11.23 -20.94 -41.04
N ASP A 70 9.98 -21.17 -40.61
CA ASP A 70 8.81 -20.51 -41.21
C ASP A 70 8.68 -19.04 -40.77
N TYR A 71 9.13 -18.70 -39.56
CA TYR A 71 9.17 -17.31 -39.10
C TYR A 71 10.19 -16.49 -39.90
N LEU A 72 11.38 -17.04 -40.14
CA LEU A 72 12.43 -16.38 -40.94
C LEU A 72 12.12 -16.34 -42.43
N ALA A 73 11.30 -17.28 -42.94
CA ALA A 73 10.83 -17.29 -44.33
C ALA A 73 9.61 -16.38 -44.57
N SER A 74 9.01 -15.80 -43.53
CA SER A 74 7.87 -14.89 -43.65
C SER A 74 8.31 -13.50 -44.07
N ASP A 75 7.90 -13.05 -45.27
CA ASP A 75 8.22 -11.72 -45.80
C ASP A 75 7.77 -10.59 -44.87
N TYR A 76 6.63 -10.76 -44.19
CA TYR A 76 6.11 -9.75 -43.28
C TYR A 76 7.01 -9.56 -42.03
N CYS A 77 7.39 -10.67 -41.38
CA CYS A 77 8.23 -10.66 -40.19
C CYS A 77 9.64 -10.14 -40.51
N ALA A 78 10.20 -10.55 -41.66
CA ALA A 78 11.53 -10.17 -42.11
C ALA A 78 11.65 -8.69 -42.50
N VAL A 79 10.61 -8.12 -43.13
CA VAL A 79 10.65 -6.75 -43.66
C VAL A 79 10.18 -5.71 -42.63
N HIS A 80 9.25 -6.05 -41.75
CA HIS A 80 8.60 -5.06 -40.87
C HIS A 80 8.89 -5.30 -39.38
N GLU A 81 8.59 -6.49 -38.86
CA GLU A 81 8.61 -6.71 -37.40
C GLU A 81 10.03 -6.80 -36.83
N ILE A 82 10.93 -7.57 -37.46
CA ILE A 82 12.30 -7.73 -36.98
C ILE A 82 13.08 -6.40 -37.02
N PRO A 83 13.08 -5.62 -38.13
CA PRO A 83 13.77 -4.34 -38.16
C PRO A 83 13.23 -3.34 -37.13
N ALA A 84 11.90 -3.26 -36.96
CA ALA A 84 11.28 -2.36 -35.99
C ALA A 84 11.64 -2.76 -34.54
N ALA A 85 11.58 -4.06 -34.22
CA ALA A 85 11.97 -4.57 -32.91
C ALA A 85 13.45 -4.27 -32.59
N LEU A 86 14.34 -4.53 -33.55
CA LEU A 86 15.78 -4.27 -33.39
C LEU A 86 16.11 -2.77 -33.27
N ALA A 87 15.39 -1.90 -34.00
CA ALA A 87 15.57 -0.46 -33.88
C ALA A 87 15.22 0.04 -32.47
N ARG A 88 14.10 -0.44 -31.90
CA ARG A 88 13.70 -0.11 -30.52
C ARG A 88 14.69 -0.67 -29.50
N HIS A 89 15.22 -1.87 -29.74
CA HIS A 89 16.26 -2.45 -28.91
C HIS A 89 17.54 -1.62 -28.89
N ALA A 90 18.01 -1.21 -30.07
CA ALA A 90 19.20 -0.36 -30.20
C ALA A 90 19.01 1.02 -29.54
N ALA A 91 17.77 1.54 -29.54
CA ALA A 91 17.41 2.79 -28.86
C ALA A 91 17.24 2.64 -27.34
N GLY A 92 17.23 1.40 -26.82
CA GLY A 92 16.96 1.12 -25.40
C GLY A 92 15.49 1.30 -24.99
N GLU A 93 14.57 1.40 -25.96
CA GLU A 93 13.13 1.59 -25.74
C GLU A 93 12.38 0.28 -25.46
N ALA A 94 12.95 -0.86 -25.87
CA ALA A 94 12.42 -2.19 -25.63
C ALA A 94 13.55 -3.21 -25.56
N VAL A 95 13.29 -4.37 -24.96
CA VAL A 95 14.23 -5.48 -24.93
C VAL A 95 13.77 -6.55 -25.90
N VAL A 96 14.64 -6.94 -26.84
CA VAL A 96 14.34 -8.02 -27.78
C VAL A 96 14.94 -9.31 -27.26
N ILE A 97 14.09 -10.33 -27.08
CA ILE A 97 14.47 -11.66 -26.63
C ILE A 97 14.20 -12.67 -27.76
N PRO A 98 15.24 -13.16 -28.45
CA PRO A 98 15.08 -14.24 -29.40
C PRO A 98 14.84 -15.58 -28.68
N VAL A 99 13.79 -16.30 -29.04
CA VAL A 99 13.49 -17.65 -28.53
C VAL A 99 13.56 -18.66 -29.66
N VAL A 100 14.37 -19.71 -29.52
CA VAL A 100 14.56 -20.70 -30.59
C VAL A 100 13.50 -21.79 -30.49
N LEU A 101 12.43 -21.72 -31.29
CA LEU A 101 11.38 -22.76 -31.29
C LEU A 101 11.79 -24.03 -32.06
N ARG A 102 12.36 -23.84 -33.26
CA ARG A 102 12.77 -24.92 -34.17
C ARG A 102 14.19 -24.70 -34.66
N THR A 103 14.91 -25.77 -34.96
CA THR A 103 16.30 -25.70 -35.45
C THR A 103 16.38 -24.94 -36.78
N PHE A 104 17.29 -23.97 -36.87
CA PHE A 104 17.62 -23.23 -38.09
C PHE A 104 19.08 -22.75 -38.04
N THR A 105 19.57 -22.17 -39.13
CA THR A 105 20.93 -21.60 -39.20
C THR A 105 21.04 -20.28 -38.43
N TRP A 106 21.41 -20.35 -37.13
CA TRP A 106 21.54 -19.18 -36.24
C TRP A 106 22.45 -18.07 -36.81
N SER A 107 23.61 -18.44 -37.36
CA SER A 107 24.61 -17.49 -37.86
C SER A 107 24.14 -16.61 -39.02
N ALA A 108 23.08 -17.01 -39.72
CA ALA A 108 22.49 -16.26 -40.83
C ALA A 108 21.33 -15.35 -40.39
N SER A 109 21.00 -15.32 -39.10
CA SER A 109 19.86 -14.57 -38.58
C SER A 109 20.20 -13.13 -38.24
N PRO A 110 19.30 -12.16 -38.52
CA PRO A 110 19.49 -10.75 -38.15
C PRO A 110 19.63 -10.52 -36.63
N VAL A 111 19.16 -11.46 -35.81
CA VAL A 111 19.25 -11.41 -34.34
C VAL A 111 20.44 -12.18 -33.77
N ALA A 112 21.37 -12.64 -34.62
CA ALA A 112 22.49 -13.49 -34.20
C ALA A 112 23.44 -12.85 -33.18
N HIS A 113 23.43 -11.51 -33.11
CA HIS A 113 24.20 -10.69 -32.17
C HIS A 113 23.56 -10.60 -30.77
N LEU A 114 22.32 -11.06 -30.61
CA LEU A 114 21.61 -11.09 -29.33
C LEU A 114 21.73 -12.47 -28.66
N GLN A 115 21.65 -12.48 -27.33
CA GLN A 115 21.58 -13.72 -26.55
C GLN A 115 20.16 -14.32 -26.68
N SER A 116 20.05 -15.59 -27.07
CA SER A 116 18.76 -16.28 -27.19
C SER A 116 18.34 -16.97 -25.90
N LEU A 117 17.06 -17.36 -25.84
CA LEU A 117 16.53 -18.39 -24.95
C LEU A 117 16.11 -19.64 -25.76
N PRO A 118 16.48 -20.86 -25.32
CA PRO A 118 17.50 -21.16 -24.32
C PRO A 118 18.89 -20.60 -24.70
N ARG A 119 19.76 -20.38 -23.68
CA ARG A 119 21.07 -19.69 -23.85
C ARG A 119 22.06 -20.43 -24.75
N ASP A 120 21.94 -21.75 -24.80
CA ASP A 120 22.72 -22.65 -25.65
C ASP A 120 22.22 -22.71 -27.11
N LYS A 121 21.15 -21.95 -27.44
CA LYS A 121 20.49 -21.90 -28.75
C LYS A 121 19.87 -23.24 -29.15
N LYS A 122 19.68 -24.16 -28.20
CA LYS A 122 19.01 -25.43 -28.47
C LYS A 122 17.52 -25.18 -28.66
N ALA A 123 17.02 -25.54 -29.84
CA ALA A 123 15.62 -25.36 -30.20
C ALA A 123 14.69 -26.14 -29.29
N ILE A 124 13.58 -25.53 -28.84
CA ILE A 124 12.59 -26.15 -27.94
C ILE A 124 12.11 -27.51 -28.48
N ASN A 125 11.88 -27.62 -29.78
CA ASN A 125 11.43 -28.88 -30.39
C ASN A 125 12.45 -30.03 -30.31
N GLY A 126 13.73 -29.73 -30.06
CA GLY A 126 14.83 -30.69 -29.97
C GLY A 126 15.18 -31.12 -28.55
N TRP A 127 14.42 -30.69 -27.55
CA TRP A 127 14.54 -31.19 -26.18
C TRP A 127 13.81 -32.52 -26.00
N ALA A 128 14.36 -33.38 -25.14
CA ALA A 128 13.73 -34.66 -24.78
C ALA A 128 12.44 -34.41 -24.00
N ASP A 129 12.52 -33.50 -23.03
CA ASP A 129 11.37 -32.89 -22.37
C ASP A 129 11.26 -31.43 -22.81
N ARG A 130 10.13 -31.07 -23.42
CA ARG A 130 9.87 -29.71 -23.89
C ARG A 130 9.47 -28.77 -22.76
N ASP A 131 8.91 -29.29 -21.68
CA ASP A 131 8.50 -28.49 -20.54
C ASP A 131 9.73 -27.89 -19.83
N GLU A 132 10.83 -28.65 -19.71
CA GLU A 132 12.12 -28.11 -19.25
C GLU A 132 12.58 -26.90 -20.09
N ALA A 133 12.44 -26.98 -21.41
CA ALA A 133 12.82 -25.89 -22.31
C ALA A 133 11.89 -24.67 -22.15
N TYR A 134 10.59 -24.89 -21.96
CA TYR A 134 9.64 -23.81 -21.72
C TYR A 134 9.85 -23.12 -20.37
N VAL A 135 10.18 -23.87 -19.32
CA VAL A 135 10.55 -23.31 -18.00
C VAL A 135 11.77 -22.40 -18.11
N ILE A 136 12.82 -22.85 -18.81
CA ILE A 136 14.02 -22.01 -19.05
C ILE A 136 13.67 -20.71 -19.77
N VAL A 137 12.76 -20.77 -20.75
CA VAL A 137 12.30 -19.57 -21.47
C VAL A 137 11.46 -18.66 -20.57
N ALA A 138 10.55 -19.23 -19.78
CA ALA A 138 9.70 -18.49 -18.86
C ALA A 138 10.53 -17.77 -17.77
N GLU A 139 11.49 -18.45 -17.15
CA GLU A 139 12.40 -17.84 -16.18
C GLU A 139 13.26 -16.74 -16.80
N GLY A 140 13.79 -16.95 -18.01
CA GLY A 140 14.55 -15.90 -18.70
C GLY A 140 13.70 -14.66 -19.02
N ILE A 141 12.41 -14.83 -19.35
CA ILE A 141 11.47 -13.72 -19.55
C ILE A 141 11.16 -13.04 -18.20
N ARG A 142 11.00 -13.81 -17.12
CA ARG A 142 10.77 -13.31 -15.76
C ARG A 142 11.93 -12.44 -15.28
N GLU A 143 13.16 -12.92 -15.40
CA GLU A 143 14.38 -12.19 -15.05
C GLU A 143 14.41 -10.81 -15.75
N GLU A 144 14.14 -10.81 -17.05
CA GLU A 144 14.18 -9.59 -17.84
C GLU A 144 13.01 -8.63 -17.51
N ALA A 145 11.81 -9.17 -17.24
CA ALA A 145 10.68 -8.37 -16.78
C ALA A 145 10.98 -7.70 -15.44
N MET A 146 11.55 -8.42 -14.48
CA MET A 146 11.98 -7.84 -13.19
C MET A 146 13.02 -6.74 -13.38
N ARG A 147 14.00 -6.94 -14.28
CA ARG A 147 15.01 -5.93 -14.62
C ARG A 147 14.38 -4.65 -15.18
N VAL A 148 13.38 -4.77 -16.05
CA VAL A 148 12.64 -3.63 -16.61
C VAL A 148 11.88 -2.88 -15.52
N LEU A 149 11.19 -3.60 -14.62
CA LEU A 149 10.47 -2.97 -13.50
C LEU A 149 11.40 -2.21 -12.56
N GLU A 150 12.55 -2.80 -12.23
CA GLU A 150 13.53 -2.15 -11.36
C GLU A 150 14.08 -0.86 -12.00
N LEU A 151 14.38 -0.88 -13.29
CA LEU A 151 14.82 0.32 -14.01
C LEU A 151 13.75 1.42 -14.00
N ARG A 152 12.48 1.07 -14.22
CA ARG A 152 11.35 2.02 -14.14
C ARG A 152 11.22 2.61 -12.74
N ARG A 153 11.35 1.78 -11.70
CA ARG A 153 11.31 2.22 -10.31
C ARG A 153 12.42 3.23 -10.01
N GLN A 154 13.64 2.95 -10.43
CA GLN A 154 14.77 3.86 -10.25
C GLN A 154 14.55 5.19 -11.00
N GLN A 155 14.04 5.14 -12.23
CA GLN A 155 13.70 6.35 -12.99
C GLN A 155 12.59 7.17 -12.33
N ALA A 156 11.56 6.52 -11.79
CA ALA A 156 10.49 7.17 -11.04
C ALA A 156 11.03 7.87 -9.79
N LEU A 157 11.84 7.17 -8.98
CA LEU A 157 12.49 7.75 -7.80
C LEU A 157 13.38 8.93 -8.14
N GLN A 158 14.19 8.84 -9.20
CA GLN A 158 15.02 9.96 -9.66
C GLN A 158 14.18 11.16 -10.10
N ARG A 159 13.07 10.91 -10.80
CA ARG A 159 12.14 11.94 -11.24
C ARG A 159 11.42 12.60 -10.07
N ASP A 160 11.01 11.84 -9.06
CA ASP A 160 10.37 12.38 -7.87
C ASP A 160 11.35 13.19 -7.01
N ALA A 161 12.58 12.71 -6.83
CA ALA A 161 13.64 13.48 -6.18
C ALA A 161 13.98 14.78 -6.93
N ALA A 162 13.97 14.75 -8.27
CA ALA A 162 14.14 15.95 -9.08
C ALA A 162 12.98 16.94 -8.87
N ARG A 163 11.73 16.45 -8.86
CA ARG A 163 10.55 17.28 -8.59
C ARG A 163 10.57 17.90 -7.20
N GLU A 164 10.93 17.13 -6.18
CA GLU A 164 11.04 17.59 -4.79
C GLU A 164 12.13 18.66 -4.64
N ARG A 165 13.30 18.43 -5.24
CA ARG A 165 14.39 19.41 -5.25
C ARG A 165 13.98 20.72 -5.93
N TYR A 166 13.28 20.62 -7.05
CA TYR A 166 12.73 21.79 -7.74
C TYR A 166 11.69 22.51 -6.87
N GLN A 167 10.72 21.78 -6.31
CA GLN A 167 9.68 22.32 -5.44
C GLN A 167 10.26 23.05 -4.22
N THR A 168 11.27 22.46 -3.58
CA THR A 168 11.95 23.06 -2.42
C THR A 168 12.56 24.41 -2.79
N LYS A 169 13.22 24.50 -3.96
CA LYS A 169 13.79 25.76 -4.46
C LYS A 169 12.70 26.79 -4.78
N VAL A 170 11.60 26.36 -5.37
CA VAL A 170 10.44 27.22 -5.64
C VAL A 170 9.88 27.80 -4.33
N LEU A 171 9.71 26.97 -3.29
CA LEU A 171 9.21 27.42 -1.99
C LEU A 171 10.16 28.41 -1.30
N GLU A 172 11.48 28.20 -1.41
CA GLU A 172 12.50 29.15 -0.90
C GLU A 172 12.36 30.53 -1.57
N MET A 173 12.19 30.55 -2.89
CA MET A 173 12.05 31.79 -3.69
C MET A 173 10.66 32.42 -3.57
N LEU A 174 9.65 31.66 -3.15
CA LEU A 174 8.31 32.16 -2.87
C LEU A 174 8.16 32.75 -1.45
N SER A 175 9.22 32.77 -0.65
CA SER A 175 9.19 33.28 0.73
C SER A 175 8.70 34.73 0.83
N ASP A 176 9.00 35.58 -0.16
CA ASP A 176 8.54 36.97 -0.24
C ASP A 176 7.21 37.13 -1.01
N GLY A 177 6.54 36.03 -1.33
CA GLY A 177 5.23 36.00 -2.01
C GLY A 177 5.28 36.30 -3.52
N ARG A 178 6.45 36.55 -4.10
CA ARG A 178 6.66 36.73 -5.55
C ARG A 178 8.04 36.22 -5.95
N ILE A 179 8.09 35.54 -7.08
CA ILE A 179 9.35 35.15 -7.73
C ILE A 179 9.85 36.33 -8.56
N SER A 180 11.03 36.85 -8.25
CA SER A 180 11.69 37.91 -9.01
C SER A 180 12.20 37.41 -10.37
N PRO A 181 12.50 38.30 -11.34
CA PRO A 181 13.09 37.89 -12.63
C PRO A 181 14.41 37.12 -12.50
N VAL A 182 15.24 37.44 -11.50
CA VAL A 182 16.52 36.76 -11.27
C VAL A 182 16.32 35.35 -10.70
N GLU A 183 15.34 35.20 -9.81
CA GLU A 183 14.95 33.88 -9.28
C GLU A 183 14.30 33.01 -10.36
N ARG A 184 13.56 33.63 -11.29
CA ARG A 184 12.99 32.93 -12.45
C ARG A 184 14.08 32.32 -13.34
N ASP A 185 15.13 33.08 -13.66
CA ASP A 185 16.26 32.57 -14.44
C ASP A 185 16.93 31.38 -13.72
N THR A 186 17.09 31.48 -12.40
CA THR A 186 17.66 30.39 -11.58
C THR A 186 16.78 29.13 -11.59
N LEU A 187 15.46 29.28 -11.54
CA LEU A 187 14.53 28.16 -11.65
C LEU A 187 14.51 27.55 -13.05
N ASP A 188 14.66 28.36 -14.09
CA ASP A 188 14.74 27.85 -15.47
C ASP A 188 16.02 27.03 -15.68
N GLU A 189 17.17 27.48 -15.17
CA GLU A 189 18.43 26.71 -15.17
C GLU A 189 18.28 25.40 -14.38
N LEU A 190 17.72 25.46 -13.17
CA LEU A 190 17.52 24.28 -12.34
C LEU A 190 16.56 23.27 -12.98
N ARG A 191 15.49 23.74 -13.65
CA ARG A 191 14.57 22.88 -14.40
C ARG A 191 15.31 22.11 -15.48
N ASP A 192 16.15 22.80 -16.25
CA ASP A 192 16.88 22.21 -17.37
C ASP A 192 17.92 21.19 -16.88
N ASP A 193 18.62 21.49 -15.78
CA ASP A 193 19.54 20.57 -15.11
C ASP A 193 18.84 19.30 -14.61
N LEU A 194 17.63 19.47 -14.07
CA LEU A 194 16.79 18.38 -13.56
C LEU A 194 16.00 17.66 -14.66
N LYS A 195 16.12 18.09 -15.92
CA LYS A 195 15.40 17.55 -17.09
C LYS A 195 13.88 17.52 -16.90
N LEU A 196 13.34 18.49 -16.16
CA LEU A 196 11.91 18.66 -15.98
C LEU A 196 11.30 19.35 -17.20
N THR A 197 10.14 18.91 -17.63
CA THR A 197 9.46 19.61 -18.73
C THR A 197 8.90 20.96 -18.26
N PRO A 198 8.74 21.95 -19.16
CA PRO A 198 8.13 23.23 -18.80
C PRO A 198 6.69 23.12 -18.28
N ALA A 199 5.98 22.03 -18.61
CA ALA A 199 4.63 21.79 -18.10
C ALA A 199 4.67 21.28 -16.66
N GLU A 200 5.59 20.36 -16.35
CA GLU A 200 5.78 19.82 -15.00
C GLU A 200 6.27 20.89 -14.03
N ALA A 201 7.27 21.68 -14.43
CA ALA A 201 7.76 22.80 -13.62
C ALA A 201 6.63 23.77 -13.27
N ARG A 202 5.79 24.15 -14.25
CA ARG A 202 4.63 25.02 -14.04
C ARG A 202 3.59 24.41 -13.10
N ALA A 203 3.34 23.11 -13.19
CA ALA A 203 2.43 22.41 -12.28
C ALA A 203 2.98 22.41 -10.83
N ILE A 204 4.28 22.19 -10.65
CA ILE A 204 4.94 22.25 -9.34
C ILE A 204 4.87 23.68 -8.78
N GLU A 205 5.18 24.69 -9.59
CA GLU A 205 5.10 26.10 -9.19
C GLU A 205 3.67 26.49 -8.78
N ALA A 206 2.67 26.13 -9.56
CA ALA A 206 1.27 26.42 -9.25
C ALA A 206 0.87 25.81 -7.91
N LYS A 207 1.19 24.53 -7.70
CA LYS A 207 0.91 23.81 -6.44
C LYS A 207 1.66 24.43 -5.25
N ALA A 208 2.91 24.88 -5.44
CA ALA A 208 3.68 25.54 -4.40
C ALA A 208 3.13 26.93 -4.05
N ALA A 209 2.51 27.62 -5.00
CA ALA A 209 1.92 28.94 -4.80
C ALA A 209 0.48 28.92 -4.24
N GLU A 210 -0.21 27.77 -4.27
CA GLU A 210 -1.58 27.63 -3.75
C GLU A 210 -1.75 28.12 -2.29
N PRO A 211 -0.90 27.72 -1.32
CA PRO A 211 -1.04 28.16 0.07
C PRO A 211 -0.88 29.67 0.23
N LEU A 212 0.04 30.27 -0.53
CA LEU A 212 0.28 31.72 -0.50
C LEU A 212 -0.87 32.49 -1.13
N THR A 213 -1.44 31.97 -2.21
CA THR A 213 -2.62 32.55 -2.85
C THR A 213 -3.79 32.55 -1.88
N LYS A 214 -4.06 31.40 -1.23
CA LYS A 214 -5.11 31.29 -0.21
C LYS A 214 -4.88 32.23 0.98
N TYR A 215 -3.66 32.30 1.50
CA TYR A 215 -3.30 33.21 2.59
C TYR A 215 -3.56 34.68 2.21
N SER A 216 -3.21 35.08 0.98
CA SER A 216 -3.47 36.44 0.49
C SER A 216 -4.96 36.74 0.33
N GLU A 217 -5.77 35.77 -0.09
CA GLU A 217 -7.23 35.90 -0.21
C GLU A 217 -7.89 36.03 1.16
N ASP A 218 -7.43 35.28 2.16
CA ASP A 218 -7.91 35.35 3.53
C ASP A 218 -7.56 36.70 4.18
N LEU A 219 -6.39 37.24 3.86
CA LEU A 219 -5.96 38.57 4.30
C LEU A 219 -6.82 39.69 3.67
N GLU A 220 -7.18 39.58 2.39
CA GLU A 220 -8.16 40.49 1.75
C GLU A 220 -9.60 40.28 2.27
N ARG A 221 -9.97 39.05 2.67
CA ARG A 221 -11.26 38.77 3.34
C ARG A 221 -11.32 39.41 4.72
N TYR A 222 -10.22 39.38 5.48
CA TYR A 222 -10.10 40.06 6.75
C TYR A 222 -10.21 41.57 6.59
N LYS A 223 -9.45 42.16 5.67
CA LYS A 223 -9.51 43.58 5.32
C LYS A 223 -10.93 44.06 5.00
N ARG A 224 -11.69 43.31 4.19
CA ARG A 224 -13.10 43.60 3.90
C ARG A 224 -13.98 43.55 5.15
N THR A 225 -13.68 42.67 6.11
CA THR A 225 -14.41 42.58 7.37
C THR A 225 -14.12 43.80 8.25
N LEU A 226 -12.85 44.19 8.37
CA LEU A 226 -12.44 45.39 9.10
C LEU A 226 -13.13 46.66 8.56
N LEU A 227 -13.17 46.83 7.23
CA LEU A 227 -13.84 47.98 6.61
C LEU A 227 -15.33 48.05 6.95
N LYS A 228 -16.03 46.91 6.95
CA LYS A 228 -17.45 46.85 7.35
C LYS A 228 -17.65 47.27 8.80
N VAL A 229 -16.82 46.77 9.71
CA VAL A 229 -16.89 47.12 11.14
C VAL A 229 -16.66 48.63 11.34
N ILE A 230 -15.69 49.22 10.62
CA ILE A 230 -15.41 50.65 10.69
C ILE A 230 -16.56 51.51 10.15
N ASP A 231 -17.27 51.03 9.13
CA ASP A 231 -18.43 51.74 8.57
C ASP A 231 -19.69 51.59 9.44
N GLU A 232 -19.81 50.48 10.18
CA GLU A 232 -20.88 50.28 11.17
C GLU A 232 -20.67 51.12 12.44
N GLU A 233 -19.46 51.08 13.01
CA GLU A 233 -19.16 51.75 14.28
C GLU A 233 -17.70 52.20 14.39
N TYR A 234 -17.49 53.51 14.55
CA TYR A 234 -16.18 54.07 14.86
C TYR A 234 -16.27 55.22 15.89
N PRO A 235 -15.48 55.21 16.98
CA PRO A 235 -14.40 54.26 17.31
C PRO A 235 -14.92 52.85 17.62
N ILE A 236 -14.21 51.82 17.16
CA ILE A 236 -14.64 50.42 17.31
C ILE A 236 -14.71 50.07 18.81
N GLY A 237 -15.88 49.59 19.26
CA GLY A 237 -16.13 49.14 20.63
C GLY A 237 -15.40 47.85 21.02
N GLU A 238 -15.40 47.51 22.30
CA GLU A 238 -14.66 46.36 22.86
C GLU A 238 -15.12 45.02 22.28
N GLN A 239 -16.43 44.83 22.11
CA GLN A 239 -17.00 43.59 21.59
C GLN A 239 -16.59 43.33 20.13
N LEU A 240 -16.68 44.35 19.27
CA LEU A 240 -16.27 44.25 17.86
C LEU A 240 -14.75 44.05 17.71
N ARG A 241 -13.92 44.53 18.65
CA ARG A 241 -12.48 44.24 18.65
C ARG A 241 -12.19 42.78 18.99
N GLU A 242 -12.90 42.19 19.94
CA GLU A 242 -12.77 40.76 20.24
C GLU A 242 -13.26 39.89 19.07
N ASP A 243 -14.34 40.29 18.40
CA ASP A 243 -14.82 39.61 17.19
C ASP A 243 -13.80 39.69 16.03
N LEU A 244 -13.11 40.82 15.86
CA LEU A 244 -12.03 40.96 14.87
C LEU A 244 -10.81 40.09 15.21
N LYS A 245 -10.43 39.98 16.49
CA LYS A 245 -9.38 39.05 16.93
C LYS A 245 -9.77 37.59 16.67
N LEU A 246 -11.01 37.23 16.95
CA LEU A 246 -11.54 35.91 16.65
C LEU A 246 -11.47 35.64 15.15
N ARG A 247 -11.82 36.63 14.33
CA ARG A 247 -11.76 36.54 12.87
C ARG A 247 -10.34 36.34 12.33
N ARG A 248 -9.33 37.03 12.90
CA ARG A 248 -7.91 36.82 12.56
C ARG A 248 -7.50 35.37 12.80
N ARG A 249 -7.90 34.82 13.96
CA ARG A 249 -7.64 33.43 14.35
C ARG A 249 -8.33 32.43 13.43
N ASP A 250 -9.60 32.65 13.10
CA ASP A 250 -10.39 31.77 12.23
C ASP A 250 -9.83 31.72 10.79
N LEU A 251 -9.20 32.80 10.33
CA LEU A 251 -8.54 32.89 9.03
C LEU A 251 -7.07 32.44 9.06
N GLY A 252 -6.53 32.08 10.23
CA GLY A 252 -5.13 31.64 10.38
C GLY A 252 -4.10 32.70 10.02
N LEU A 253 -4.46 33.99 10.11
CA LEU A 253 -3.57 35.10 9.75
C LEU A 253 -2.53 35.35 10.83
N LYS A 254 -1.29 35.62 10.43
CA LYS A 254 -0.25 36.07 11.36
C LYS A 254 -0.57 37.48 11.84
N ASP A 255 -0.25 37.74 13.10
CA ASP A 255 -0.55 39.03 13.71
C ASP A 255 0.16 40.18 13.00
N GLU A 256 1.43 39.99 12.64
CA GLU A 256 2.24 40.98 11.93
C GLU A 256 1.64 41.38 10.57
N ASP A 257 1.08 40.42 9.84
CA ASP A 257 0.50 40.64 8.52
C ASP A 257 -0.88 41.31 8.62
N ALA A 258 -1.69 40.91 9.61
CA ALA A 258 -2.95 41.56 9.91
C ALA A 258 -2.73 43.01 10.36
N ASP A 259 -1.75 43.26 11.23
CA ASP A 259 -1.42 44.59 11.74
C ASP A 259 -0.92 45.52 10.61
N ARG A 260 -0.11 45.00 9.67
CA ARG A 260 0.32 45.73 8.46
C ARG A 260 -0.86 46.23 7.62
N VAL A 261 -1.98 45.50 7.62
CA VAL A 261 -3.20 45.84 6.88
C VAL A 261 -4.10 46.77 7.69
N GLU A 262 -4.24 46.52 8.99
CA GLU A 262 -5.07 47.30 9.91
C GLU A 262 -4.58 48.73 10.11
N ALA A 263 -3.28 48.90 10.36
CA ALA A 263 -2.68 50.19 10.71
C ALA A 263 -3.04 51.35 9.75
N PRO A 264 -2.90 51.21 8.41
CA PRO A 264 -3.28 52.29 7.50
C PRO A 264 -4.79 52.55 7.48
N ILE A 265 -5.62 51.51 7.59
CA ILE A 265 -7.09 51.63 7.53
C ILE A 265 -7.63 52.32 8.78
N LEU A 266 -7.13 51.93 9.96
CA LEU A 266 -7.52 52.54 11.23
C LEU A 266 -7.07 54.00 11.34
N ALA A 267 -5.87 54.33 10.85
CA ALA A 267 -5.37 55.71 10.81
C ALA A 267 -6.24 56.61 9.91
N GLU A 268 -6.68 56.10 8.75
CA GLU A 268 -7.59 56.82 7.87
C GLU A 268 -8.99 57.01 8.51
N ALA A 269 -9.51 55.97 9.17
CA ALA A 269 -10.76 56.04 9.90
C ALA A 269 -10.71 57.06 11.07
N GLU A 270 -9.59 57.11 11.80
CA GLU A 270 -9.36 58.07 12.87
C GLU A 270 -9.39 59.51 12.35
N ALA A 271 -8.66 59.77 11.26
CA ALA A 271 -8.65 61.07 10.61
C ALA A 271 -10.04 61.48 10.10
N ARG A 272 -10.82 60.54 9.55
CA ARG A 272 -12.22 60.76 9.13
C ARG A 272 -13.10 61.17 10.31
N HIS A 273 -12.99 60.46 11.42
CA HIS A 273 -13.76 60.74 12.64
C HIS A 273 -13.39 62.08 13.27
N GLN A 274 -12.10 62.39 13.33
CA GLN A 274 -11.61 63.67 13.88
C GLN A 274 -12.12 64.87 13.07
N ARG A 275 -12.06 64.79 11.73
CA ARG A 275 -12.62 65.83 10.84
C ARG A 275 -14.13 66.01 11.05
N ALA A 276 -14.87 64.92 11.24
CA ALA A 276 -16.31 64.99 11.50
C ALA A 276 -16.61 65.68 12.83
N ARG A 277 -15.85 65.38 13.90
CA ARG A 277 -16.00 66.04 15.20
C ARG A 277 -15.68 67.54 15.14
N GLU A 278 -14.61 67.91 14.44
CA GLU A 278 -14.22 69.32 14.24
C GLU A 278 -15.27 70.08 13.42
N ALA A 279 -15.86 69.46 12.39
CA ALA A 279 -16.95 70.05 11.61
C ALA A 279 -18.22 70.28 12.44
N VAL A 280 -18.59 69.33 13.31
CA VAL A 280 -19.72 69.47 14.24
C VAL A 280 -19.45 70.57 15.26
N ALA A 281 -18.22 70.68 15.78
CA ALA A 281 -17.84 71.74 16.70
C ALA A 281 -17.78 73.15 16.06
N ALA A 282 -17.55 73.23 14.74
CA ALA A 282 -17.50 74.47 13.98
C ALA A 282 -18.87 74.94 13.42
N ALA A 283 -19.96 74.18 13.61
CA ALA A 283 -21.29 74.55 13.12
C ALA A 283 -21.89 75.72 13.93
N PRO A 284 -22.36 76.81 13.28
CA PRO A 284 -22.91 77.97 13.99
C PRO A 284 -24.27 77.65 14.63
N VAL A 285 -24.43 78.03 15.90
CA VAL A 285 -25.68 77.92 16.67
C VAL A 285 -26.73 78.88 16.09
N VAL A 286 -27.79 78.35 15.47
CA VAL A 286 -28.94 79.13 14.99
C VAL A 286 -29.87 79.48 16.18
N PRO A 287 -30.24 80.76 16.41
CA PRO A 287 -31.10 81.15 17.54
C PRO A 287 -32.59 80.77 17.31
N PRO A 288 -33.38 80.58 18.38
CA PRO A 288 -34.74 80.03 18.30
C PRO A 288 -35.78 81.05 17.81
N ALA A 289 -36.71 80.57 16.98
CA ALA A 289 -37.84 81.34 16.42
C ALA A 289 -38.99 81.55 17.43
N PRO A 290 -39.78 82.65 17.33
CA PRO A 290 -40.82 83.01 18.32
C PRO A 290 -42.15 82.24 18.17
N PRO A 291 -43.00 82.20 19.23
CA PRO A 291 -44.12 81.26 19.35
C PRO A 291 -45.45 81.73 18.72
N ALA A 292 -46.26 80.77 18.26
CA ALA A 292 -47.59 80.94 17.67
C ALA A 292 -48.75 80.86 18.70
N PRO A 293 -49.92 81.50 18.46
CA PRO A 293 -51.04 81.58 19.40
C PRO A 293 -52.03 80.38 19.35
N PRO A 294 -52.94 80.23 20.34
CA PRO A 294 -53.65 78.98 20.64
C PRO A 294 -55.08 78.89 20.04
N ALA A 295 -55.61 77.67 19.93
CA ALA A 295 -57.03 77.38 19.64
C ALA A 295 -57.65 76.40 20.67
N PRO A 296 -58.98 76.44 20.93
CA PRO A 296 -59.63 75.84 22.12
C PRO A 296 -60.42 74.52 21.78
N PRO A 297 -61.36 74.01 22.62
CA PRO A 297 -61.19 72.83 23.48
C PRO A 297 -62.05 71.59 23.10
N VAL A 298 -61.69 70.46 23.72
CA VAL A 298 -62.27 69.09 23.67
C VAL A 298 -63.64 68.99 24.39
N PRO A 299 -64.54 68.03 24.08
CA PRO A 299 -64.80 66.88 24.99
C PRO A 299 -65.21 65.57 24.24
N ALA A 300 -64.72 64.37 24.56
CA ALA A 300 -64.94 63.43 25.69
C ALA A 300 -65.82 62.21 25.29
N ALA A 301 -65.30 61.02 25.57
CA ALA A 301 -65.69 59.66 25.12
C ALA A 301 -67.03 59.12 25.67
N PRO A 302 -67.48 57.88 25.29
CA PRO A 302 -67.20 56.69 26.13
C PRO A 302 -67.12 55.33 25.31
N PRO A 303 -67.23 54.10 25.87
CA PRO A 303 -66.11 53.12 25.96
C PRO A 303 -66.45 51.67 25.48
N MET A 304 -65.55 50.70 25.79
CA MET A 304 -65.63 49.21 25.66
C MET A 304 -65.33 48.62 24.26
N ALA A 305 -64.64 47.49 24.05
CA ALA A 305 -64.30 46.33 24.87
C ALA A 305 -63.04 45.58 24.34
N ALA A 306 -62.66 44.50 25.03
CA ALA A 306 -61.44 43.69 24.93
C ALA A 306 -61.24 42.82 23.65
N ALA A 307 -59.99 42.31 23.50
CA ALA A 307 -59.35 41.53 22.41
C ALA A 307 -60.02 40.16 22.08
N PRO A 308 -59.72 39.46 20.94
CA PRO A 308 -58.43 38.74 20.67
C PRO A 308 -58.06 38.63 19.14
N PRO A 309 -57.31 37.61 18.63
CA PRO A 309 -55.88 37.64 18.25
C PRO A 309 -55.57 37.61 16.71
N VAL A 310 -54.26 37.65 16.39
CA VAL A 310 -53.58 37.66 15.06
C VAL A 310 -53.90 36.43 14.18
N PRO A 311 -54.02 36.56 12.84
CA PRO A 311 -53.12 35.82 11.92
C PRO A 311 -52.79 36.49 10.55
N GLN A 312 -51.51 36.30 10.16
CA GLN A 312 -50.90 35.98 8.84
C GLN A 312 -51.34 36.66 7.52
N VAL A 313 -50.32 37.06 6.75
CA VAL A 313 -50.36 37.42 5.32
C VAL A 313 -49.43 36.47 4.53
N PRO A 314 -49.87 35.88 3.40
CA PRO A 314 -48.99 35.31 2.38
C PRO A 314 -48.89 36.21 1.12
N PRO A 315 -47.95 35.91 0.19
CA PRO A 315 -47.29 36.90 -0.66
C PRO A 315 -47.80 36.93 -2.11
N ALA A 316 -47.49 38.00 -2.84
CA ALA A 316 -47.57 38.04 -4.30
C ALA A 316 -46.38 38.80 -4.89
N ALA A 317 -45.66 38.13 -5.79
CA ALA A 317 -44.57 38.63 -6.60
C ALA A 317 -45.06 38.86 -8.05
N ALA A 318 -44.51 39.87 -8.72
CA ALA A 318 -44.54 40.08 -10.18
C ALA A 318 -43.17 40.71 -10.55
N ALA A 319 -42.24 40.08 -11.27
CA ALA A 319 -42.21 39.59 -12.66
C ALA A 319 -41.65 40.62 -13.67
N LEU A 320 -40.47 40.31 -14.23
CA LEU A 320 -39.90 40.79 -15.50
C LEU A 320 -39.25 39.58 -16.23
N PRO A 321 -39.06 39.61 -17.56
CA PRO A 321 -39.23 38.43 -18.43
C PRO A 321 -37.93 37.64 -18.77
N GLU A 322 -38.10 36.36 -19.13
CA GLU A 322 -37.07 35.37 -19.49
C GLU A 322 -36.71 35.31 -21.01
N PRO A 323 -35.52 34.79 -21.37
CA PRO A 323 -35.05 34.54 -22.75
C PRO A 323 -35.56 33.21 -23.36
N PRO A 324 -35.41 32.97 -24.69
CA PRO A 324 -36.10 31.89 -25.41
C PRO A 324 -35.50 30.48 -25.21
N PRO A 325 -36.28 29.40 -25.44
CA PRO A 325 -35.88 28.02 -25.12
C PRO A 325 -34.99 27.35 -26.18
N ALA A 326 -34.10 26.48 -25.70
CA ALA A 326 -33.25 25.57 -26.46
C ALA A 326 -34.03 24.31 -26.95
N PRO A 327 -33.54 23.58 -27.98
CA PRO A 327 -34.33 22.55 -28.67
C PRO A 327 -34.46 21.24 -27.88
N ALA A 328 -35.57 20.54 -28.13
CA ALA A 328 -36.01 19.33 -27.44
C ALA A 328 -35.12 18.08 -27.67
N PRO A 329 -35.05 17.16 -26.70
CA PRO A 329 -34.37 15.88 -26.86
C PRO A 329 -35.20 14.89 -27.70
N LEU A 330 -34.51 14.10 -28.53
CA LEU A 330 -35.08 13.00 -29.32
C LEU A 330 -35.58 11.85 -28.41
N PRO A 331 -36.66 11.15 -28.79
CA PRO A 331 -37.17 10.02 -28.03
C PRO A 331 -36.29 8.76 -28.20
N PRO A 332 -36.31 7.83 -27.23
CA PRO A 332 -35.59 6.56 -27.34
C PRO A 332 -36.21 5.71 -28.45
N ALA A 333 -35.36 5.18 -29.33
CA ALA A 333 -35.77 4.19 -30.31
C ALA A 333 -35.88 2.82 -29.63
N ASP A 334 -37.07 2.24 -29.70
CA ASP A 334 -37.34 0.82 -29.47
C ASP A 334 -36.45 -0.03 -30.40
N LEU A 335 -35.62 -0.89 -29.81
CA LEU A 335 -34.91 -1.98 -30.50
C LEU A 335 -34.98 -3.28 -29.69
N ASP A 336 -36.14 -3.54 -29.09
CA ASP A 336 -36.58 -4.90 -28.72
C ASP A 336 -37.45 -5.45 -29.86
N ASP A 337 -36.86 -5.82 -31.01
CA ASP A 337 -37.52 -6.71 -31.99
C ASP A 337 -36.63 -7.18 -33.16
N ILE A 338 -35.36 -7.54 -32.93
CA ILE A 338 -34.64 -8.43 -33.87
C ILE A 338 -33.76 -9.39 -33.05
N PHE A 339 -34.03 -10.68 -33.20
CA PHE A 339 -33.38 -11.87 -32.61
C PHE A 339 -34.16 -12.61 -31.52
N GLY A 340 -35.40 -12.98 -31.86
CA GLY A 340 -35.99 -14.24 -31.40
C GLY A 340 -35.61 -15.41 -32.32
N ILE A 341 -35.32 -16.56 -31.70
CA ILE A 341 -35.09 -17.91 -32.26
C ILE A 341 -33.62 -18.23 -32.55
N LEU A 342 -32.90 -18.74 -31.55
CA LEU A 342 -32.56 -20.17 -31.45
C LEU A 342 -32.00 -20.46 -30.05
N ASP A 343 -32.87 -21.05 -29.24
CA ASP A 343 -32.61 -21.58 -27.92
C ASP A 343 -32.10 -23.03 -28.06
N ALA A 344 -30.89 -23.30 -27.58
CA ALA A 344 -30.44 -24.62 -27.15
C ALA A 344 -29.28 -24.43 -26.16
N PRO A 345 -29.37 -24.95 -24.92
CA PRO A 345 -28.35 -24.74 -23.91
C PRO A 345 -27.12 -25.60 -24.23
N VAL A 346 -26.01 -24.95 -24.57
CA VAL A 346 -24.68 -25.57 -24.51
C VAL A 346 -24.22 -25.50 -23.06
N PRO A 347 -23.87 -26.62 -22.40
CA PRO A 347 -23.41 -26.60 -21.02
C PRO A 347 -22.12 -25.78 -20.94
N ALA A 348 -22.10 -24.80 -20.04
CA ALA A 348 -20.90 -24.05 -19.72
C ALA A 348 -19.80 -25.04 -19.25
N PRO A 349 -18.55 -24.92 -19.75
CA PRO A 349 -17.44 -25.61 -19.13
C PRO A 349 -17.30 -25.10 -17.71
N ALA A 350 -17.31 -26.02 -16.74
CA ALA A 350 -17.13 -25.72 -15.32
C ALA A 350 -15.86 -24.86 -15.13
N PRO A 351 -15.91 -23.81 -14.29
CA PRO A 351 -14.71 -23.08 -13.94
C PRO A 351 -13.82 -24.01 -13.13
N VAL A 352 -12.65 -24.34 -13.68
CA VAL A 352 -11.55 -24.89 -12.86
C VAL A 352 -10.92 -23.68 -12.17
N ALA A 353 -11.54 -23.27 -11.06
CA ALA A 353 -10.94 -22.35 -10.11
C ALA A 353 -9.78 -23.10 -9.45
N ALA A 354 -8.57 -22.54 -9.55
CA ALA A 354 -7.56 -22.82 -8.55
C ALA A 354 -8.03 -22.10 -7.28
N GLU A 355 -8.54 -22.87 -6.32
CA GLU A 355 -8.93 -22.38 -5.01
C GLU A 355 -7.67 -21.87 -4.32
N GLN A 356 -7.50 -20.55 -4.24
CA GLN A 356 -6.78 -19.95 -3.12
C GLN A 356 -7.73 -20.11 -1.92
N GLU A 357 -7.31 -20.80 -0.86
CA GLU A 357 -8.05 -20.81 0.40
C GLU A 357 -8.13 -19.36 0.91
N ASP A 358 -9.31 -18.76 0.76
CA ASP A 358 -9.64 -17.50 1.39
C ASP A 358 -9.76 -17.74 2.90
N LEU A 359 -8.74 -17.34 3.65
CA LEU A 359 -8.57 -17.58 5.09
C LEU A 359 -9.76 -17.06 5.94
N LEU A 360 -10.58 -16.16 5.40
CA LEU A 360 -11.75 -15.61 6.07
C LEU A 360 -13.08 -16.08 5.44
N ALA A 361 -13.06 -17.05 4.51
CA ALA A 361 -14.25 -17.51 3.78
C ALA A 361 -15.38 -17.98 4.71
N ASP A 362 -15.03 -18.64 5.81
CA ASP A 362 -15.97 -19.18 6.82
C ASP A 362 -16.14 -18.26 8.04
N VAL A 363 -15.59 -17.05 7.99
CA VAL A 363 -15.66 -16.06 9.08
C VAL A 363 -16.68 -14.98 8.72
N ASP A 364 -17.64 -14.70 9.60
CA ASP A 364 -18.49 -13.52 9.47
C ASP A 364 -17.70 -12.26 9.87
N VAL A 365 -16.90 -11.77 8.91
CA VAL A 365 -16.04 -10.58 9.09
C VAL A 365 -16.87 -9.36 9.50
N VAL A 366 -18.09 -9.23 8.99
CA VAL A 366 -18.98 -8.11 9.32
C VAL A 366 -19.35 -8.13 10.80
N GLU A 367 -19.75 -9.29 11.33
CA GLU A 367 -20.09 -9.44 12.74
C GLU A 367 -18.86 -9.19 13.63
N VAL A 368 -17.70 -9.76 13.29
CA VAL A 368 -16.47 -9.61 14.06
C VAL A 368 -16.05 -8.14 14.14
N VAL A 369 -15.94 -7.46 12.99
CA VAL A 369 -15.53 -6.06 12.91
C VAL A 369 -16.54 -5.14 13.60
N ALA A 370 -17.83 -5.36 13.40
CA ALA A 370 -18.88 -4.57 14.06
C ALA A 370 -18.85 -4.72 15.58
N THR A 371 -18.54 -5.92 16.09
CA THR A 371 -18.42 -6.19 17.53
C THR A 371 -17.26 -5.40 18.13
N VAL A 372 -16.08 -5.43 17.51
CA VAL A 372 -14.91 -4.67 18.01
C VAL A 372 -15.18 -3.16 17.98
N LEU A 373 -15.77 -2.65 16.90
CA LEU A 373 -16.12 -1.23 16.78
C LEU A 373 -17.17 -0.79 17.81
N ALA A 374 -18.08 -1.67 18.23
CA ALA A 374 -19.05 -1.39 19.28
C ALA A 374 -18.41 -1.32 20.68
N GLU A 375 -17.38 -2.12 20.93
CA GLU A 375 -16.67 -2.17 22.22
C GLU A 375 -15.74 -0.96 22.45
N CYS A 376 -15.18 -0.38 21.40
CA CYS A 376 -14.24 0.74 21.50
C CYS A 376 -14.89 2.10 21.81
N GLY A 377 -16.22 2.18 21.91
CA GLY A 377 -16.95 3.39 22.28
C GLY A 377 -17.01 4.44 21.16
N HIS A 378 -18.09 5.22 21.12
CA HIS A 378 -18.30 6.27 20.12
C HIS A 378 -17.86 7.63 20.67
N GLY A 379 -16.82 8.24 20.11
CA GLY A 379 -16.39 9.58 20.48
C GLY A 379 -15.22 10.09 19.63
N GLY A 380 -15.25 11.39 19.29
CA GLY A 380 -14.26 12.03 18.43
C GLY A 380 -14.58 11.92 16.94
N ASP A 381 -13.53 11.74 16.13
CA ASP A 381 -13.62 11.67 14.66
C ASP A 381 -13.99 10.27 14.11
N LEU A 382 -14.16 9.27 14.98
CA LEU A 382 -14.57 7.90 14.62
C LEU A 382 -16.10 7.72 14.70
N HIS A 383 -16.71 7.38 13.57
CA HIS A 383 -18.14 7.11 13.40
C HIS A 383 -18.34 5.62 13.10
N VAL A 384 -19.30 4.97 13.77
CA VAL A 384 -19.55 3.52 13.63
C VAL A 384 -21.00 3.28 13.19
N ALA A 385 -21.22 2.31 12.31
CA ALA A 385 -22.55 1.96 11.81
C ALA A 385 -23.48 1.50 12.96
N PRO A 386 -24.79 1.83 12.92
CA PRO A 386 -25.50 2.60 11.89
C PRO A 386 -25.43 4.13 12.11
N LYS A 387 -24.65 4.63 13.07
CA LYS A 387 -24.63 6.04 13.48
C LYS A 387 -23.65 6.90 12.66
N ILE A 388 -23.36 6.53 11.42
CA ILE A 388 -22.47 7.29 10.55
C ILE A 388 -23.26 8.42 9.87
N PRO A 389 -22.85 9.70 9.98
CA PRO A 389 -23.54 10.79 9.30
C PRO A 389 -23.52 10.62 7.78
N ALA A 390 -24.70 10.55 7.14
CA ALA A 390 -24.82 10.28 5.70
C ALA A 390 -23.98 11.23 4.82
N ALA A 391 -23.94 12.53 5.14
CA ALA A 391 -23.14 13.51 4.40
C ALA A 391 -21.62 13.26 4.48
N LYS A 392 -21.12 12.74 5.62
CA LYS A 392 -19.71 12.35 5.77
C LYS A 392 -19.42 11.06 5.04
N LEU A 393 -20.32 10.08 5.16
CA LEU A 393 -20.20 8.79 4.47
C LEU A 393 -20.17 8.97 2.94
N ASP A 394 -21.09 9.76 2.38
CA ASP A 394 -21.13 10.04 0.94
C ASP A 394 -19.85 10.71 0.44
N ARG A 395 -19.25 11.58 1.25
CA ARG A 395 -17.99 12.25 0.88
C ARG A 395 -16.81 11.30 0.98
N ALA A 396 -16.68 10.57 2.09
CA ALA A 396 -15.62 9.59 2.28
C ALA A 396 -15.67 8.48 1.23
N ARG A 397 -16.85 7.98 0.86
CA ARG A 397 -17.02 7.00 -0.23
C ARG A 397 -16.47 7.52 -1.57
N ARG A 398 -16.71 8.79 -1.90
CA ARG A 398 -16.16 9.40 -3.12
C ARG A 398 -14.64 9.53 -3.05
N SER A 399 -14.09 9.92 -1.91
CA SER A 399 -12.65 10.08 -1.74
C SER A 399 -11.90 8.75 -1.74
N CYS A 400 -12.37 7.77 -0.98
CA CYS A 400 -11.80 6.43 -0.92
C CYS A 400 -12.19 5.53 -2.11
N ASN A 401 -12.97 6.03 -3.06
CA ASN A 401 -13.47 5.29 -4.23
C ASN A 401 -14.24 3.99 -3.88
N VAL A 402 -15.05 4.04 -2.82
CA VAL A 402 -15.87 2.92 -2.35
C VAL A 402 -17.29 3.00 -2.96
N PRO A 403 -17.78 1.95 -3.66
CA PRO A 403 -19.13 1.90 -4.22
C PRO A 403 -20.24 2.18 -3.19
N SER A 404 -21.38 2.73 -3.61
CA SER A 404 -22.47 3.10 -2.68
C SER A 404 -23.19 1.90 -2.05
N ASP A 405 -23.10 0.74 -2.68
CA ASP A 405 -23.71 -0.54 -2.28
C ASP A 405 -22.84 -1.34 -1.30
N GLU A 406 -21.55 -1.03 -1.19
CA GLU A 406 -20.65 -1.71 -0.27
C GLU A 406 -20.90 -1.26 1.18
N PRO A 407 -21.08 -2.18 2.16
CA PRO A 407 -21.34 -1.78 3.53
C PRO A 407 -20.09 -1.16 4.18
N VAL A 408 -20.28 -0.08 4.94
CA VAL A 408 -19.22 0.58 5.72
C VAL A 408 -19.55 0.43 7.19
N LEU A 409 -18.65 -0.23 7.93
CA LEU A 409 -18.82 -0.57 9.35
C LEU A 409 -18.27 0.54 10.25
N GLY A 410 -17.19 1.19 9.83
CA GLY A 410 -16.59 2.33 10.51
C GLY A 410 -16.08 3.40 9.54
N LEU A 411 -16.10 4.66 9.97
CA LEU A 411 -15.55 5.80 9.26
C LEU A 411 -14.76 6.65 10.25
N LEU A 412 -13.47 6.83 9.98
CA LEU A 412 -12.62 7.78 10.68
C LEU A 412 -12.42 9.01 9.80
N ASP A 413 -12.83 10.17 10.31
CA ASP A 413 -12.68 11.47 9.64
C ASP A 413 -11.26 12.00 9.88
N LEU A 414 -10.44 12.01 8.84
CA LEU A 414 -9.05 12.46 8.93
C LEU A 414 -8.91 13.97 8.67
N THR A 415 -10.02 14.70 8.53
CA THR A 415 -9.96 16.12 8.22
C THR A 415 -10.06 16.99 9.48
N VAL A 416 -9.25 18.04 9.52
CA VAL A 416 -9.22 19.01 10.63
C VAL A 416 -10.59 19.68 10.88
N PHE A 417 -11.39 19.86 9.83
CA PHE A 417 -12.70 20.53 9.90
C PHE A 417 -13.89 19.57 9.92
N GLY A 418 -13.64 18.26 10.01
CA GLY A 418 -14.70 17.25 10.09
C GLY A 418 -15.53 17.12 8.80
N SER A 419 -14.91 17.35 7.64
CA SER A 419 -15.52 17.22 6.32
C SER A 419 -15.59 15.76 5.84
N ALA A 420 -14.71 14.88 6.33
CA ALA A 420 -14.49 13.51 5.84
C ALA A 420 -14.10 13.45 4.34
N SER A 421 -13.42 14.47 3.82
CA SER A 421 -12.75 14.39 2.50
C SER A 421 -11.49 13.54 2.55
N ASP A 422 -10.74 13.59 3.65
CA ASP A 422 -9.72 12.60 4.01
C ASP A 422 -10.36 11.64 5.01
N ALA A 423 -10.26 10.35 4.75
CA ALA A 423 -10.98 9.37 5.55
C ALA A 423 -10.30 8.00 5.51
N LEU A 424 -10.53 7.24 6.59
CA LEU A 424 -10.28 5.81 6.66
C LEU A 424 -11.63 5.11 6.85
N LEU A 425 -12.01 4.29 5.90
CA LEU A 425 -13.23 3.49 5.93
C LEU A 425 -12.88 2.04 6.31
N ILE A 426 -13.64 1.48 7.24
CA ILE A 426 -13.53 0.10 7.69
C ILE A 426 -14.71 -0.65 7.09
N GLY A 427 -14.43 -1.51 6.12
CA GLY A 427 -15.41 -2.29 5.36
C GLY A 427 -15.32 -3.80 5.65
N PRO A 428 -16.17 -4.60 4.99
CA PRO A 428 -16.20 -6.06 5.15
C PRO A 428 -14.97 -6.76 4.55
N ILE A 429 -14.35 -6.18 3.53
CA ILE A 429 -13.20 -6.78 2.82
C ILE A 429 -11.87 -6.26 3.39
N GLY A 430 -11.85 -5.02 3.89
CA GLY A 430 -10.62 -4.38 4.31
C GLY A 430 -10.79 -2.96 4.81
N ILE A 431 -9.70 -2.21 4.74
CA ILE A 431 -9.61 -0.79 5.06
C ILE A 431 -9.36 0.00 3.77
N ASP A 432 -10.26 0.93 3.45
CA ASP A 432 -10.07 1.90 2.36
C ASP A 432 -9.60 3.24 2.92
N TYR A 433 -8.44 3.70 2.47
CA TYR A 433 -7.79 4.90 3.00
C TYR A 433 -7.58 5.94 1.91
N HIS A 434 -7.93 7.19 2.19
CA HIS A 434 -7.64 8.36 1.36
C HIS A 434 -7.12 9.51 2.21
N HIS A 435 -6.04 10.14 1.75
CA HIS A 435 -5.57 11.41 2.30
C HIS A 435 -4.79 12.21 1.26
N ASP A 436 -4.98 13.53 1.26
CA ASP A 436 -4.38 14.41 0.26
C ASP A 436 -2.91 14.83 0.53
N HIS A 437 -2.33 14.55 1.71
CA HIS A 437 -0.95 14.97 2.05
C HIS A 437 0.04 13.76 2.06
N GLY A 438 1.27 13.99 1.59
CA GLY A 438 2.33 12.95 1.53
C GLY A 438 2.33 12.11 0.25
N ASP A 439 3.22 11.10 0.23
CA ASP A 439 3.54 10.27 -0.95
C ASP A 439 2.62 9.04 -1.11
N THR A 440 2.12 8.49 -0.01
CA THR A 440 1.16 7.37 -0.02
C THR A 440 -0.26 7.90 -0.05
N LYS A 441 -0.79 8.00 -1.27
CA LYS A 441 -2.17 8.37 -1.55
C LYS A 441 -2.92 7.13 -1.98
N ASP A 442 -4.08 6.92 -1.38
CA ASP A 442 -5.12 5.98 -1.82
C ASP A 442 -4.68 4.53 -1.89
N PHE A 443 -5.08 3.76 -0.89
CA PHE A 443 -4.83 2.34 -0.87
C PHE A 443 -5.93 1.59 -0.14
N HIS A 444 -6.04 0.32 -0.50
CA HIS A 444 -6.91 -0.64 0.15
C HIS A 444 -6.02 -1.69 0.84
N LEU A 445 -6.30 -1.98 2.11
CA LEU A 445 -5.66 -3.06 2.86
C LEU A 445 -6.67 -4.17 3.09
N GLN A 446 -6.43 -5.36 2.52
CA GLN A 446 -7.33 -6.51 2.69
C GLN A 446 -7.16 -7.16 4.06
N TRP A 447 -8.27 -7.56 4.69
CA TRP A 447 -8.23 -8.25 5.97
C TRP A 447 -7.48 -9.58 5.88
N SER A 448 -7.69 -10.36 4.82
CA SER A 448 -7.03 -11.65 4.59
C SER A 448 -5.49 -11.53 4.55
N ASP A 449 -4.98 -10.59 3.77
CA ASP A 449 -3.53 -10.31 3.68
C ASP A 449 -2.96 -9.87 5.03
N MET A 450 -3.68 -9.01 5.75
CA MET A 450 -3.22 -8.51 7.05
C MET A 450 -3.30 -9.57 8.16
N VAL A 451 -4.28 -10.46 8.12
CA VAL A 451 -4.40 -11.62 9.03
C VAL A 451 -3.21 -12.56 8.84
N LEU A 452 -2.84 -12.86 7.60
CA LEU A 452 -1.67 -13.69 7.26
C LEU A 452 -0.38 -13.10 7.85
N MET A 453 -0.16 -11.79 7.69
CA MET A 453 1.03 -11.12 8.24
C MET A 453 1.01 -11.04 9.77
N ALA A 454 -0.17 -10.86 10.38
CA ALA A 454 -0.32 -10.79 11.83
C ALA A 454 -0.10 -12.14 12.52
N GLN A 455 -0.38 -13.27 11.86
CA GLN A 455 0.03 -14.59 12.33
C GLN A 455 1.57 -14.76 12.39
N CYS A 456 2.32 -13.98 11.61
CA CYS A 456 3.78 -13.89 11.69
C CYS A 456 4.29 -12.89 12.76
N GLY A 457 3.40 -12.31 13.56
CA GLY A 457 3.74 -11.37 14.63
C GLY A 457 3.78 -9.89 14.22
N GLU A 458 3.45 -9.57 12.97
CA GLU A 458 3.40 -8.19 12.46
C GLU A 458 2.04 -7.53 12.78
N VAL A 459 2.04 -6.47 13.59
CA VAL A 459 0.81 -5.77 14.03
C VAL A 459 0.83 -4.29 13.62
N PHE A 460 -0.28 -3.57 13.80
CA PHE A 460 -0.25 -2.12 13.63
C PHE A 460 0.61 -1.47 14.71
N THR A 461 1.61 -0.70 14.30
CA THR A 461 2.54 -0.02 15.22
C THR A 461 2.47 1.49 15.08
N VAL A 462 2.71 2.21 16.17
CA VAL A 462 2.76 3.67 16.16
C VAL A 462 4.15 4.14 15.75
N LYS A 463 4.25 4.91 14.69
CA LYS A 463 5.51 5.53 14.26
C LYS A 463 5.73 6.88 14.93
N ASP A 464 4.69 7.72 14.94
CA ASP A 464 4.69 9.01 15.63
C ASP A 464 3.25 9.46 15.99
N LYS A 465 3.10 10.72 16.43
CA LYS A 465 1.80 11.28 16.85
C LYS A 465 0.76 11.40 15.73
N THR A 466 1.16 11.22 14.48
CA THR A 466 0.35 11.39 13.27
C THR A 466 0.46 10.21 12.32
N GLN A 467 1.23 9.16 12.64
CA GLN A 467 1.47 8.04 11.74
C GLN A 467 1.32 6.68 12.45
N VAL A 468 0.59 5.78 11.81
CA VAL A 468 0.45 4.36 12.17
C VAL A 468 0.99 3.52 11.01
N VAL A 469 1.71 2.45 11.29
CA VAL A 469 2.28 1.52 10.29
C VAL A 469 1.48 0.24 10.33
N ALA A 470 0.97 -0.20 9.18
CA ALA A 470 0.28 -1.47 9.00
C ALA A 470 1.27 -2.66 8.94
N PRO A 471 0.82 -3.91 9.16
CA PRO A 471 1.66 -5.10 9.12
C PRO A 471 2.47 -5.28 7.82
N ASN A 472 1.95 -4.80 6.69
CA ASN A 472 2.64 -4.85 5.40
C ASN A 472 3.63 -3.68 5.17
N GLY A 473 3.91 -2.87 6.21
CA GLY A 473 4.78 -1.71 6.15
C GLY A 473 4.13 -0.42 5.61
N THR A 474 2.84 -0.45 5.25
CA THR A 474 2.13 0.74 4.75
C THR A 474 1.92 1.77 5.86
N VAL A 475 2.19 3.04 5.57
CA VAL A 475 2.06 4.13 6.55
C VAL A 475 0.72 4.86 6.38
N LEU A 476 -0.09 4.85 7.43
CA LEU A 476 -1.34 5.61 7.58
C LEU A 476 -1.03 6.96 8.22
N TYR A 477 -1.39 8.05 7.56
CA TYR A 477 -1.29 9.40 8.13
C TYR A 477 -2.63 9.81 8.75
N VAL A 478 -2.60 10.19 10.02
CA VAL A 478 -3.79 10.29 10.89
C VAL A 478 -3.80 11.65 11.59
N PRO A 479 -4.08 12.76 10.87
CA PRO A 479 -4.08 14.11 11.42
C PRO A 479 -5.43 14.45 12.06
N CYS A 480 -5.95 13.55 12.91
CA CYS A 480 -7.26 13.70 13.56
C CYS A 480 -7.15 13.74 15.09
N SER A 481 -8.28 13.93 15.76
CA SER A 481 -8.34 13.97 17.22
C SER A 481 -8.14 12.62 17.89
N VAL A 482 -8.23 11.51 17.15
CA VAL A 482 -7.96 10.16 17.64
C VAL A 482 -6.45 9.97 17.78
N ALA A 483 -5.99 9.54 18.97
CA ALA A 483 -4.59 9.26 19.19
C ALA A 483 -4.15 8.08 18.32
N THR A 484 -2.95 8.16 17.72
CA THR A 484 -2.40 7.09 16.88
C THR A 484 -2.26 5.76 17.63
N SER A 485 -2.06 5.80 18.96
CA SER A 485 -2.09 4.62 19.84
C SER A 485 -3.45 3.95 19.87
N ASP A 486 -4.52 4.72 19.92
CA ASP A 486 -5.88 4.21 20.07
C ASP A 486 -6.33 3.58 18.75
N LEU A 487 -5.98 4.21 17.62
CA LEU A 487 -6.23 3.65 16.30
C LEU A 487 -5.43 2.36 16.05
N ALA A 488 -4.13 2.34 16.38
CA ALA A 488 -3.32 1.13 16.23
C ALA A 488 -3.87 -0.01 17.10
N THR A 489 -4.32 0.29 18.32
CA THR A 489 -4.95 -0.68 19.22
C THR A 489 -6.26 -1.20 18.67
N LEU A 490 -7.11 -0.32 18.13
CA LEU A 490 -8.38 -0.69 17.51
C LEU A 490 -8.16 -1.65 16.33
N LEU A 491 -7.30 -1.26 15.38
CA LEU A 491 -7.05 -2.05 14.17
C LEU A 491 -6.36 -3.39 14.49
N THR A 492 -5.45 -3.41 15.47
CA THR A 492 -4.83 -4.66 15.96
C THR A 492 -5.86 -5.55 16.65
N SER A 493 -6.81 -4.97 17.39
CA SER A 493 -7.89 -5.75 18.03
C SER A 493 -8.84 -6.37 17.00
N ILE A 494 -9.13 -5.65 15.90
CA ILE A 494 -9.88 -6.20 14.77
C ILE A 494 -9.13 -7.40 14.18
N LEU A 495 -7.84 -7.25 13.89
CA LEU A 495 -7.01 -8.33 13.36
C LEU A 495 -6.99 -9.55 14.26
N GLN A 496 -6.76 -9.36 15.56
CA GLN A 496 -6.70 -10.47 16.50
C GLN A 496 -8.03 -11.23 16.56
N ARG A 497 -9.18 -10.54 16.54
CA ARG A 497 -10.47 -11.23 16.54
C ARG A 497 -10.78 -11.95 15.23
N LEU A 498 -10.29 -11.44 14.11
CA LEU A 498 -10.42 -12.14 12.83
C LEU A 498 -9.56 -13.40 12.81
N ILE A 499 -8.35 -13.35 13.39
CA ILE A 499 -7.51 -14.55 13.61
C ILE A 499 -8.23 -15.54 14.51
N ASP A 500 -8.71 -15.11 15.69
CA ASP A 500 -9.39 -15.99 16.63
C ASP A 500 -10.66 -16.62 16.01
N ALA A 501 -11.39 -15.87 15.18
CA ALA A 501 -12.57 -16.35 14.49
C ALA A 501 -12.23 -17.33 13.35
N ALA A 502 -11.15 -17.10 12.61
CA ALA A 502 -10.65 -18.04 11.61
C ALA A 502 -10.19 -19.35 12.25
N ASP A 503 -9.47 -19.29 13.36
CA ASP A 503 -9.04 -20.45 14.14
C ASP A 503 -10.24 -21.20 14.74
N ALA A 504 -11.26 -20.48 15.18
CA ALA A 504 -12.52 -21.05 15.68
C ALA A 504 -13.35 -21.71 14.55
N ALA A 505 -13.39 -21.12 13.36
CA ALA A 505 -14.06 -21.69 12.19
C ALA A 505 -13.34 -22.98 11.73
N ALA A 506 -12.01 -23.01 11.78
CA ALA A 506 -11.19 -24.18 11.49
C ALA A 506 -11.34 -25.33 12.51
N SER A 507 -11.99 -25.12 13.66
CA SER A 507 -12.11 -26.10 14.75
C SER A 507 -13.49 -26.77 14.90
N VAL A 508 -14.40 -26.62 13.93
CA VAL A 508 -15.66 -27.40 13.89
C VAL A 508 -15.38 -28.87 13.49
N PRO A 509 -15.89 -29.88 14.22
CA PRO A 509 -15.53 -31.27 13.99
C PRO A 509 -16.34 -31.88 12.84
N GLU A 510 -15.75 -31.94 11.65
CA GLU A 510 -16.19 -32.84 10.58
C GLU A 510 -15.14 -33.94 10.35
N ALA A 511 -15.61 -35.18 10.19
CA ALA A 511 -14.78 -36.38 10.09
C ALA A 511 -13.87 -36.36 8.82
N PRO A 512 -12.71 -37.05 8.84
CA PRO A 512 -11.47 -36.51 8.30
C PRO A 512 -11.28 -36.74 6.79
N PRO A 513 -10.57 -35.82 6.13
CA PRO A 513 -9.51 -36.17 5.20
C PRO A 513 -8.15 -35.60 5.64
N ALA A 514 -7.10 -36.28 5.19
CA ALA A 514 -5.70 -36.24 5.67
C ALA A 514 -5.07 -34.86 5.93
N ALA A 515 -4.45 -34.74 7.10
CA ALA A 515 -3.57 -33.64 7.50
C ALA A 515 -2.32 -33.50 6.61
N GLN A 516 -1.98 -32.27 6.25
CA GLN A 516 -0.61 -31.90 5.84
C GLN A 516 0.15 -31.47 7.10
N SER A 517 1.18 -32.22 7.46
CA SER A 517 1.92 -32.07 8.71
C SER A 517 3.22 -31.28 8.53
N VAL A 518 3.39 -30.22 9.34
CA VAL A 518 4.70 -29.79 9.82
C VAL A 518 5.29 -30.95 10.63
N HIS A 519 6.47 -31.44 10.26
CA HIS A 519 7.14 -32.51 11.00
C HIS A 519 7.83 -31.94 12.24
N ALA A 520 7.06 -31.81 13.33
CA ALA A 520 7.62 -31.53 14.65
C ALA A 520 8.24 -32.83 15.23
N GLY A 521 9.52 -32.79 15.58
CA GLY A 521 10.19 -33.85 16.32
C GLY A 521 9.60 -34.03 17.73
N PRO A 522 9.69 -35.22 18.32
CA PRO A 522 9.09 -35.50 19.63
C PRO A 522 9.62 -34.55 20.71
N VAL A 523 8.72 -34.10 21.59
CA VAL A 523 9.08 -33.30 22.76
C VAL A 523 9.67 -34.23 23.82
N ILE A 524 10.98 -34.13 24.05
CA ILE A 524 11.68 -34.97 25.01
C ILE A 524 11.76 -34.26 26.35
N VAL A 525 11.01 -34.75 27.36
CA VAL A 525 10.98 -34.15 28.72
C VAL A 525 11.96 -34.87 29.65
N ALA A 526 12.88 -34.15 30.28
CA ALA A 526 13.75 -34.71 31.31
C ALA A 526 12.95 -35.10 32.58
N PRO A 527 12.98 -36.37 33.03
CA PRO A 527 12.24 -36.80 34.21
C PRO A 527 12.78 -36.14 35.49
N ALA A 528 11.88 -35.56 36.28
CA ALA A 528 12.21 -34.87 37.53
C ALA A 528 12.57 -35.89 38.64
N GLY A 529 13.85 -35.94 39.00
CA GLY A 529 14.37 -36.66 40.17
C GLY A 529 14.17 -38.17 40.18
N ALA A 530 15.14 -38.96 39.71
CA ALA A 530 15.15 -40.41 39.95
C ALA A 530 16.58 -40.98 40.03
N GLN A 531 16.85 -41.78 41.06
CA GLN A 531 18.10 -42.53 41.25
C GLN A 531 18.13 -43.79 40.39
N ALA A 532 19.33 -44.15 39.88
CA ALA A 532 19.83 -45.47 39.48
C ALA A 532 19.08 -46.34 38.44
N GLN A 533 17.84 -46.02 38.07
CA GLN A 533 17.13 -46.58 36.90
C GLN A 533 17.32 -45.71 35.63
N GLU A 534 18.15 -44.66 35.75
CA GLU A 534 18.35 -43.58 34.77
C GLU A 534 18.94 -44.06 33.44
N GLN A 535 19.93 -44.96 33.43
CA GLN A 535 20.74 -45.14 32.22
C GLN A 535 20.00 -45.85 31.08
N ALA A 536 19.08 -46.78 31.36
CA ALA A 536 18.34 -47.49 30.33
C ALA A 536 17.24 -46.62 29.69
N VAL A 537 16.54 -45.81 30.49
CA VAL A 537 15.51 -44.88 30.02
C VAL A 537 16.15 -43.79 29.16
N TRP A 538 17.26 -43.21 29.61
CA TRP A 538 18.02 -42.24 28.82
C TRP A 538 18.61 -42.86 27.53
N SER A 539 19.06 -44.13 27.57
CA SER A 539 19.60 -44.80 26.38
C SER A 539 18.52 -45.05 25.32
N HIS A 540 17.30 -45.41 25.73
CA HIS A 540 16.16 -45.58 24.81
C HIS A 540 15.70 -44.24 24.24
N LEU A 541 15.53 -43.23 25.10
CA LEU A 541 15.17 -41.87 24.69
C LEU A 541 16.17 -41.27 23.70
N LEU A 542 17.47 -41.51 23.92
CA LEU A 542 18.54 -41.10 23.02
C LEU A 542 18.48 -41.84 21.68
N ALA A 543 18.10 -43.12 21.68
CA ALA A 543 17.98 -43.91 20.46
C ALA A 543 16.80 -43.42 19.60
N ASP A 544 15.64 -43.16 20.22
CA ASP A 544 14.46 -42.64 19.54
C ASP A 544 14.72 -41.22 19.00
N MET A 545 15.36 -40.35 19.81
CA MET A 545 15.79 -39.02 19.37
C MET A 545 16.72 -39.07 18.16
N LYS A 546 17.71 -39.96 18.18
CA LYS A 546 18.65 -40.11 17.07
C LYS A 546 17.95 -40.58 15.80
N ALA A 547 16.96 -41.47 15.90
CA ALA A 547 16.18 -41.90 14.76
C ALA A 547 15.38 -40.74 14.13
N ASP A 548 14.75 -39.91 14.96
CA ASP A 548 13.93 -38.80 14.50
C ASP A 548 14.77 -37.61 13.99
N LEU A 549 15.91 -37.32 14.61
CA LEU A 549 16.91 -36.39 14.08
C LEU A 549 17.48 -36.89 12.75
N ASN A 550 17.71 -38.19 12.61
CA ASN A 550 18.18 -38.79 11.37
C ASN A 550 17.17 -38.62 10.23
N ASP A 551 15.88 -38.86 10.48
CA ASP A 551 14.82 -38.59 9.49
C ASP A 551 14.74 -37.09 9.13
N SER A 552 14.83 -36.22 10.13
CA SER A 552 14.77 -34.76 9.96
C SER A 552 15.95 -34.22 9.14
N ILE A 553 17.19 -34.63 9.48
CA ILE A 553 18.39 -34.26 8.72
C ILE A 553 18.38 -34.87 7.32
N SER A 554 17.92 -36.11 7.16
CA SER A 554 17.80 -36.74 5.85
C SER A 554 16.87 -35.94 4.93
N ARG A 555 15.76 -35.41 5.46
CA ARG A 555 14.84 -34.53 4.72
C ARG A 555 15.45 -33.18 4.40
N LEU A 556 16.15 -32.56 5.36
CA LEU A 556 16.88 -31.31 5.16
C LEU A 556 17.89 -31.43 4.00
N LEU A 557 18.61 -32.55 3.93
CA LEU A 557 19.60 -32.81 2.88
C LEU A 557 19.00 -33.32 1.56
N TYR A 558 17.78 -33.85 1.59
CA TYR A 558 17.04 -34.27 0.39
C TYR A 558 16.50 -33.05 -0.38
N ASP A 559 15.92 -32.09 0.32
CA ASP A 559 15.29 -30.91 -0.30
C ASP A 559 16.32 -29.97 -0.97
N ARG A 560 17.53 -29.87 -0.40
CA ARG A 560 18.67 -29.08 -0.93
C ARG A 560 18.34 -27.61 -1.26
N SER A 561 17.21 -27.10 -0.75
CA SER A 561 16.81 -25.72 -0.92
C SER A 561 17.69 -24.83 -0.04
N VAL A 562 18.27 -23.80 -0.64
CA VAL A 562 19.01 -22.77 0.09
C VAL A 562 18.02 -22.06 1.02
N GLY A 563 18.31 -22.04 2.32
CA GLY A 563 17.43 -21.47 3.36
C GLY A 563 16.65 -22.49 4.19
N SER A 564 16.67 -23.77 3.82
CA SER A 564 16.14 -24.83 4.68
C SER A 564 16.98 -24.97 5.96
N GLU A 565 16.32 -24.98 7.11
CA GLU A 565 16.95 -25.09 8.42
C GLU A 565 16.22 -26.06 9.36
N LEU A 566 16.95 -26.90 10.08
CA LEU A 566 16.45 -27.63 11.24
C LEU A 566 16.81 -26.82 12.49
N ARG A 567 15.81 -26.32 13.22
CA ARG A 567 16.04 -25.64 14.50
C ARG A 567 15.81 -26.57 15.66
N VAL A 568 16.71 -26.56 16.64
CA VAL A 568 16.57 -27.27 17.91
C VAL A 568 16.42 -26.25 19.03
N PHE A 569 15.35 -26.38 19.80
CA PHE A 569 15.03 -25.45 20.88
C PHE A 569 14.70 -26.18 22.18
N ALA A 570 14.92 -25.46 23.27
CA ALA A 570 14.52 -25.83 24.61
C ALA A 570 13.19 -25.18 24.98
N LEU A 571 12.35 -25.91 25.71
CA LEU A 571 11.11 -25.46 26.31
C LEU A 571 11.22 -25.55 27.83
N ALA A 572 11.00 -24.42 28.52
CA ALA A 572 10.96 -24.34 29.98
C ALA A 572 9.68 -23.61 30.41
N GLY A 573 8.62 -24.36 30.72
CA GLY A 573 7.27 -23.78 30.84
C GLY A 573 6.78 -23.28 29.48
N ASP A 574 6.26 -22.04 29.41
CA ASP A 574 5.81 -21.40 28.16
C ASP A 574 6.95 -20.69 27.39
N ALA A 575 8.19 -20.74 27.88
CA ALA A 575 9.32 -20.07 27.25
C ALA A 575 10.08 -21.01 26.31
N ARG A 576 10.26 -20.59 25.05
CA ARG A 576 11.09 -21.23 24.01
C ARG A 576 12.45 -20.53 23.93
N ALA A 577 13.53 -21.30 23.87
CA ALA A 577 14.88 -20.79 23.65
C ALA A 577 15.60 -21.63 22.58
N ASP A 578 15.99 -21.01 21.48
CA ASP A 578 16.73 -21.67 20.41
C ASP A 578 18.16 -22.01 20.88
N LEU A 579 18.55 -23.28 20.73
CA LEU A 579 19.83 -23.80 21.19
C LEU A 579 20.84 -23.87 20.05
N LEU A 580 20.44 -24.51 18.95
CA LEU A 580 21.27 -24.75 17.78
C LEU A 580 20.41 -24.94 16.53
N CYS A 581 21.01 -24.77 15.36
CA CYS A 581 20.37 -24.97 14.07
C CYS A 581 21.32 -25.67 13.10
N ALA A 582 20.77 -26.53 12.25
CA ALA A 582 21.47 -27.07 11.09
C ALA A 582 20.82 -26.52 9.82
N PHE A 583 21.57 -25.93 8.90
CA PHE A 583 20.99 -25.32 7.69
C PHE A 583 21.91 -25.48 6.48
N VAL A 584 21.31 -25.38 5.29
CA VAL A 584 22.05 -25.37 4.02
C VAL A 584 22.31 -23.92 3.63
N GLY A 585 23.58 -23.51 3.67
CA GLY A 585 23.98 -22.14 3.32
C GLY A 585 23.91 -21.88 1.81
N ASP A 586 24.07 -20.61 1.41
CA ASP A 586 24.02 -20.18 -0.01
C ASP A 586 25.06 -20.88 -0.91
N SER A 587 26.15 -21.40 -0.33
CA SER A 587 27.15 -22.21 -1.04
C SER A 587 26.72 -23.65 -1.29
N GLY A 588 25.58 -24.08 -0.75
CA GLY A 588 25.11 -25.47 -0.77
C GLY A 588 25.76 -26.36 0.31
N ASP A 589 26.55 -25.78 1.22
CA ASP A 589 27.19 -26.51 2.31
C ASP A 589 26.26 -26.65 3.53
N LEU A 590 26.31 -27.81 4.18
CA LEU A 590 25.64 -28.05 5.46
C LEU A 590 26.45 -27.41 6.59
N LEU A 591 25.78 -26.56 7.37
CA LEU A 591 26.33 -25.86 8.52
C LEU A 591 25.52 -26.19 9.77
N VAL A 592 26.21 -26.47 10.88
CA VAL A 592 25.58 -26.54 12.21
C VAL A 592 26.11 -25.39 13.04
N ALA A 593 25.20 -24.60 13.62
CA ALA A 593 25.52 -23.43 14.41
C ALA A 593 24.84 -23.44 15.78
N VAL A 594 25.50 -22.82 16.76
CA VAL A 594 25.10 -22.82 18.18
C VAL A 594 24.97 -21.37 18.66
N TRP A 595 23.88 -21.07 19.38
CA TRP A 595 23.63 -19.72 19.93
C TRP A 595 24.60 -19.33 21.04
N GLY A 596 24.92 -18.03 21.12
CA GLY A 596 25.80 -17.48 22.16
C GLY A 596 25.09 -17.19 23.48
N ASN A 597 25.84 -17.18 24.59
CA ASN A 597 25.30 -16.91 25.94
C ASN A 597 24.60 -15.56 26.12
N LYS A 598 24.76 -14.61 25.18
CA LYS A 598 24.01 -13.34 25.22
C LYS A 598 22.54 -13.52 24.84
N GLU A 599 22.25 -14.52 24.00
CA GLU A 599 20.92 -14.82 23.48
C GLU A 599 20.26 -15.98 24.23
N LEU A 600 21.06 -16.80 24.95
CA LEU A 600 20.55 -17.91 25.75
C LEU A 600 20.12 -17.44 27.15
N PRO A 601 19.00 -17.98 27.70
CA PRO A 601 18.66 -17.81 29.10
C PRO A 601 19.81 -18.23 30.03
N GLN A 602 19.93 -17.59 31.20
CA GLN A 602 21.04 -17.84 32.13
C GLN A 602 21.20 -19.32 32.53
N VAL A 603 20.10 -20.08 32.56
CA VAL A 603 20.06 -21.52 32.88
C VAL A 603 20.70 -22.37 31.78
N LEU A 604 20.75 -21.88 30.54
CA LEU A 604 21.29 -22.56 29.35
C LEU A 604 22.62 -21.94 28.89
N SER A 605 23.18 -21.03 29.67
CA SER A 605 24.46 -20.38 29.35
C SER A 605 25.60 -21.40 29.31
N LEU A 606 26.30 -21.48 28.18
CA LEU A 606 27.44 -22.37 27.99
C LEU A 606 28.60 -21.97 28.93
N ALA A 607 28.91 -22.86 29.89
CA ALA A 607 30.03 -22.66 30.81
C ALA A 607 31.37 -22.58 30.04
N HIS A 608 32.40 -22.01 30.67
CA HIS A 608 33.73 -21.90 30.04
C HIS A 608 34.30 -23.26 29.54
N PRO A 609 34.17 -24.38 30.28
CA PRO A 609 34.60 -25.69 29.78
C PRO A 609 33.82 -26.17 28.54
N ALA A 610 32.50 -25.94 28.49
CA ALA A 610 31.65 -26.33 27.36
C ALA A 610 32.01 -25.56 26.08
N ARG A 611 32.27 -24.25 26.20
CA ARG A 611 32.73 -23.42 25.07
C ARG A 611 34.11 -23.83 24.55
N LYS A 612 35.02 -24.21 25.45
CA LYS A 612 36.34 -24.71 25.08
C LYS A 612 36.26 -26.07 24.39
N ARG A 613 35.34 -26.93 24.81
CA ARG A 613 35.08 -28.24 24.17
C ARG A 613 34.53 -28.08 22.74
N LEU A 614 33.63 -27.13 22.51
CA LEU A 614 33.12 -26.81 21.17
C LEU A 614 34.26 -26.53 20.18
N THR A 615 35.25 -25.73 20.58
CA THR A 615 36.38 -25.37 19.71
C THR A 615 37.46 -26.45 19.65
N ASP A 616 37.90 -26.95 20.81
CA ASP A 616 39.11 -27.77 20.92
C ASP A 616 38.87 -29.25 20.59
N GLU A 617 37.65 -29.75 20.81
CA GLU A 617 37.30 -31.17 20.60
C GLU A 617 36.30 -31.38 19.47
N LEU A 618 35.29 -30.51 19.35
CA LEU A 618 34.20 -30.67 18.37
C LEU A 618 34.41 -29.86 17.08
N GLY A 619 35.51 -29.09 16.97
CA GLY A 619 35.92 -28.43 15.73
C GLY A 619 35.07 -27.23 15.29
N PHE A 620 34.34 -26.60 16.21
CA PHE A 620 33.59 -25.39 15.92
C PHE A 620 34.50 -24.17 15.82
N GLN A 621 34.19 -23.28 14.89
CA GLN A 621 34.81 -21.96 14.79
C GLN A 621 33.97 -20.92 15.51
N VAL A 622 34.65 -19.95 16.13
CA VAL A 622 33.99 -18.83 16.81
C VAL A 622 33.58 -17.78 15.79
N LEU A 623 32.32 -17.38 15.80
CA LEU A 623 31.79 -16.32 14.95
C LEU A 623 31.89 -14.96 15.64
N THR A 624 32.18 -13.91 14.88
CA THR A 624 32.20 -12.53 15.37
C THR A 624 30.89 -11.82 15.00
N GLY A 625 29.89 -11.84 15.89
CA GLY A 625 28.57 -11.24 15.65
C GLY A 625 27.62 -11.32 16.86
N GLN A 626 26.42 -10.74 16.72
CA GLN A 626 25.27 -10.99 17.63
C GLN A 626 24.45 -12.18 17.08
N GLY A 627 23.88 -13.01 17.95
CA GLY A 627 23.21 -14.26 17.54
C GLY A 627 24.05 -15.53 17.74
N LEU A 628 24.23 -16.29 16.65
CA LEU A 628 25.03 -17.52 16.59
C LEU A 628 26.50 -17.23 16.92
N ALA A 629 27.07 -17.98 17.86
CA ALA A 629 28.42 -17.74 18.38
C ALA A 629 29.44 -18.78 17.90
N PHE A 630 28.98 -19.97 17.52
CA PHE A 630 29.84 -21.06 17.05
C PHE A 630 29.22 -21.71 15.82
N ALA A 631 30.03 -22.07 14.82
CA ALA A 631 29.59 -22.88 13.69
C ALA A 631 30.62 -23.91 13.24
N ARG A 632 30.15 -25.03 12.69
CA ARG A 632 30.95 -26.08 12.05
C ARG A 632 30.30 -26.49 10.72
N GLY A 633 31.10 -26.58 9.67
CA GLY A 633 30.66 -27.05 8.36
C GLY A 633 30.96 -28.53 8.14
N PHE A 634 30.10 -29.17 7.35
CA PHE A 634 30.17 -30.58 6.99
C PHE A 634 30.41 -30.82 5.49
N GLY A 635 30.65 -29.74 4.73
CA GLY A 635 30.80 -29.79 3.27
C GLY A 635 29.45 -29.75 2.54
N PRO A 636 29.42 -30.09 1.24
CA PRO A 636 28.21 -30.01 0.42
C PRO A 636 27.09 -30.87 1.00
N ALA A 637 25.87 -30.34 1.08
CA ALA A 637 24.72 -31.03 1.68
C ALA A 637 24.44 -32.42 1.06
N GLY A 638 24.75 -32.62 -0.22
CA GLY A 638 24.59 -33.91 -0.90
C GLY A 638 25.65 -34.97 -0.56
N GLU A 639 26.75 -34.59 0.11
CA GLU A 639 27.88 -35.45 0.46
C GLU A 639 28.09 -35.57 1.99
N ALA A 640 27.32 -34.83 2.79
CA ALA A 640 27.42 -34.83 4.24
C ALA A 640 26.98 -36.19 4.84
N ASP A 641 27.76 -36.70 5.79
CA ASP A 641 27.43 -37.93 6.52
C ASP A 641 26.34 -37.65 7.58
N VAL A 642 25.13 -38.14 7.32
CA VAL A 642 23.97 -37.96 8.20
C VAL A 642 24.25 -38.52 9.60
N ASP A 643 24.90 -39.68 9.70
CA ASP A 643 25.17 -40.32 10.99
C ASP A 643 26.16 -39.47 11.81
N GLU A 644 27.14 -38.84 11.16
CA GLU A 644 28.09 -37.92 11.81
C GLU A 644 27.36 -36.68 12.34
N VAL A 645 26.48 -36.08 11.53
CA VAL A 645 25.71 -34.88 11.90
C VAL A 645 24.75 -35.17 13.05
N VAL A 646 24.00 -36.27 12.98
CA VAL A 646 23.08 -36.69 14.04
C VAL A 646 23.81 -37.02 15.34
N ALA A 647 24.98 -37.67 15.25
CA ALA A 647 25.82 -37.93 16.42
C ALA A 647 26.31 -36.63 17.06
N LEU A 648 26.71 -35.64 16.25
CA LEU A 648 27.11 -34.33 16.77
C LEU A 648 25.92 -33.61 17.45
N LEU A 649 24.77 -33.53 16.79
CA LEU A 649 23.59 -32.85 17.34
C LEU A 649 23.17 -33.47 18.68
N ALA A 650 23.20 -34.80 18.79
CA ALA A 650 22.91 -35.49 20.04
C ALA A 650 23.94 -35.16 21.14
N ASP A 651 25.24 -35.10 20.83
CA ASP A 651 26.28 -34.74 21.81
C ASP A 651 26.18 -33.26 22.24
N LEU A 652 25.81 -32.36 21.32
CA LEU A 652 25.57 -30.95 21.63
C LEU A 652 24.41 -30.80 22.64
N ILE A 653 23.26 -31.43 22.35
CA ILE A 653 22.06 -31.35 23.18
C ILE A 653 22.32 -31.91 24.59
N PHE A 654 22.93 -33.09 24.71
CA PHE A 654 23.06 -33.77 26.00
C PHE A 654 24.33 -33.42 26.78
N SER A 655 25.43 -33.17 26.10
CA SER A 655 26.74 -33.05 26.76
C SER A 655 27.27 -31.62 26.79
N VAL A 656 26.84 -30.74 25.86
CA VAL A 656 27.31 -29.34 25.80
C VAL A 656 26.35 -28.40 26.51
N PHE A 657 25.05 -28.58 26.33
CA PHE A 657 24.03 -27.76 27.02
C PHE A 657 23.71 -28.22 28.45
N ASP A 658 24.21 -29.39 28.88
CA ASP A 658 24.07 -29.95 30.25
C ASP A 658 22.66 -29.72 30.84
N LEU A 659 21.64 -30.11 30.06
CA LEU A 659 20.25 -29.79 30.33
C LEU A 659 19.88 -30.26 31.76
N PRO A 660 19.37 -29.35 32.63
CA PRO A 660 19.14 -29.69 34.03
C PRO A 660 18.14 -30.83 34.15
N ARG A 661 18.39 -31.79 35.07
CA ARG A 661 17.57 -32.99 35.33
C ARG A 661 16.19 -32.71 35.95
N GLY A 662 15.54 -31.65 35.53
CA GLY A 662 14.18 -31.29 35.90
C GLY A 662 13.71 -30.09 35.10
N GLY A 663 12.84 -30.34 34.11
CA GLY A 663 11.93 -29.32 33.58
C GLY A 663 12.28 -28.67 32.24
N LEU A 664 13.29 -29.16 31.50
CA LEU A 664 13.51 -28.71 30.12
C LEU A 664 13.08 -29.79 29.12
N ALA A 665 12.31 -29.39 28.11
CA ALA A 665 11.98 -30.24 26.98
C ALA A 665 12.69 -29.80 25.70
N VAL A 666 13.16 -30.74 24.88
CA VAL A 666 13.82 -30.44 23.59
C VAL A 666 12.90 -30.87 22.45
N SER A 667 12.73 -29.98 21.46
CA SER A 667 12.02 -30.27 20.22
C SER A 667 12.76 -29.62 19.04
N TRP A 668 12.45 -30.09 17.84
CA TRP A 668 13.00 -29.56 16.61
C TRP A 668 11.98 -29.56 15.48
N GLU A 669 12.12 -28.58 14.60
CA GLU A 669 11.19 -28.31 13.51
C GLU A 669 12.00 -28.13 12.22
N LEU A 670 11.55 -28.79 11.14
CA LEU A 670 11.82 -28.33 9.79
C LEU A 670 10.68 -27.37 9.39
N PRO A 671 10.98 -26.12 9.01
CA PRO A 671 9.98 -25.24 8.42
C PRO A 671 9.47 -25.85 7.11
N ALA A 672 8.20 -25.60 6.80
CA ALA A 672 7.64 -26.01 5.52
C ALA A 672 8.36 -25.27 4.38
N VAL A 673 8.71 -26.02 3.33
CA VAL A 673 9.39 -25.53 2.12
C VAL A 673 8.55 -24.49 1.39
#